data_AF-F2UA60-F1
#
_entry.id   AF-F2UA60-F1
#
_cell.length_a   1.000
_cell.length_b   1.000
_cell.length_c   1.000
_cell.angle_alpha   90.00
_cell.angle_beta   90.00
_cell.angle_gamma   90.00
#
_symmetry.space_group_name_H-M   'P 1'
#
loop_
_entity.id
_entity.type
_entity.pdbx_description
1 polymer ?
#
loop_
_entity_poly.entity_id
_entity_poly.type
_entity_poly.pdbx_seq_one_letter_code
_entity_poly.pdbx_strand_id
1 'polypeptide(L)'
;MRSRVVVSGTVAAVLFGGLLVVVTVSSAADAADAATQGNKSSAEWIEHASSVGPMGLFDPTNPYDRLPPRGVDPDFECDWRKAAWKYAQKLQPSQPNLRAVFDALQLEQCGESLGGFRPAEPSSLSTFSLPAHASDANTFYVDAVAGSDSNPGTLAKPFRTVLRAVEATRGLPASLQPGTVALRGGVHRFDSTLHLGSSDSGLTLQNYNGEKAIITGALHLGELQWLPFNVTRGNVTWDVHQNTNAVYGAPSTHNASQPVYIYNKTATPEACEAACKNHPRCNVWTWHDSKQKGYELDCFFRTDGVWSTVQQTGHVSGHAYSTSMRQWGQSREGRNIWAAALPHPPAAITGLRVNGERAIRARYPDANPERDLFPKGWISAHTAWFGRLHGDLPQTNIVVDTPNRSFEQDEFQHFVLGIGGTCDSFTPPEGYWCSTNTSGGGAFTYRIPAGLQYSQQLLPHSHAYVNATGAIVQAWRPGHWASWMFEVDGFHPQNESFTWTRGGFQGARGSDSGAEWFIENVFEELDAPNEYYYDARKGALYLYYNGSVGTPPPASGVEATNLKVLISAVAAQADPITNLTIRGLHFRDGALTYMDPHGMPSGGDWGLQRTALVFLEGTEHALVQGCNFTRNDGIALMLSGYNRFATIRDNEIVLNGDSAIAAWGYTDRIDATGGAQPRLSTIANNFVHEMGLYEKQSSAWFQGKTAQTTLSGNIFFNGPRALINFNDGMGGANVVEDNLLFNSCRESSDHGPINSWDRQPFLTRVNTGEASLVPAYTTIGSNFVVANYGADGGCFDTDDGSSFYLVTSNFFVYGGHKSDFNGHNKRSEHNINAYPQVYGPRCLSVPLPDPKLGRQWSEGYSNCTCILADEGGVYLNIDNCDGVTPDTITLILGDNKVYAPNGKVTIQCGKSYTLSEWQAAGYDAGTTVHTAATSKDIIAWAHALLGF
;
A
#
# COMPACT_ATOMS: atom_id res chain seq x y z
N MET A 1 -10.65 34.95 -31.70
CA MET A 1 -9.48 35.82 -31.91
C MET A 1 -8.44 34.98 -32.64
N ARG A 2 -7.85 35.45 -33.75
CA ARG A 2 -6.79 34.70 -34.44
C ARG A 2 -5.49 34.82 -33.64
N SER A 3 -5.00 33.71 -33.09
CA SER A 3 -3.70 33.60 -32.43
C SER A 3 -2.58 33.90 -33.46
N ARG A 4 -1.61 34.73 -33.07
CA ARG A 4 -0.35 34.90 -33.82
C ARG A 4 0.70 34.02 -33.15
N VAL A 5 1.27 33.10 -33.92
CA VAL A 5 2.40 32.26 -33.50
C VAL A 5 3.66 32.76 -34.19
N VAL A 6 4.74 32.93 -33.42
CA VAL A 6 6.07 33.25 -33.95
C VAL A 6 7.02 32.14 -33.53
N VAL A 7 7.69 31.51 -34.49
CA VAL A 7 8.67 30.44 -34.27
C VAL A 7 10.06 30.93 -34.69
N SER A 8 11.06 30.75 -33.82
CA SER A 8 12.47 31.03 -34.10
C SER A 8 13.36 29.96 -33.46
N GLY A 9 13.94 29.09 -34.29
CA GLY A 9 14.75 27.96 -33.81
C GLY A 9 13.93 26.99 -32.95
N THR A 10 14.41 26.69 -31.75
CA THR A 10 13.76 25.81 -30.76
C THR A 10 12.70 26.51 -29.92
N VAL A 11 12.37 27.77 -30.22
CA VAL A 11 11.46 28.59 -29.40
C VAL A 11 10.19 28.94 -30.19
N ALA A 12 9.03 28.60 -29.64
CA ALA A 12 7.71 29.01 -30.13
C ALA A 12 7.03 29.92 -29.10
N ALA A 13 6.54 31.08 -29.56
CA ALA A 13 5.79 32.01 -28.74
C ALA A 13 4.36 32.18 -29.26
N VAL A 14 3.37 31.93 -28.40
CA VAL A 14 1.95 32.01 -28.74
C VAL A 14 1.23 32.99 -27.82
N LEU A 15 0.51 33.93 -28.42
CA LEU A 15 -0.29 34.93 -27.69
C LEU A 15 -1.76 34.49 -27.62
N PHE A 16 -2.24 34.11 -26.43
CA PHE A 16 -3.64 33.76 -26.17
C PHE A 16 -4.27 34.74 -25.19
N GLY A 17 -5.29 35.49 -25.62
CA GLY A 17 -6.09 36.34 -24.72
C GLY A 17 -5.29 37.38 -23.93
N GLY A 18 -4.10 37.80 -24.40
CA GLY A 18 -3.20 38.73 -23.72
C GLY A 18 -2.06 38.09 -22.93
N LEU A 19 -2.02 36.75 -22.82
CA LEU A 19 -0.92 36.00 -22.20
C LEU A 19 0.07 35.51 -23.27
N LEU A 20 1.35 35.80 -23.09
CA LEU A 20 2.44 35.32 -23.94
C LEU A 20 3.00 34.02 -23.34
N VAL A 21 2.77 32.89 -23.99
CA VAL A 21 3.35 31.60 -23.60
C VAL A 21 4.54 31.32 -24.52
N VAL A 22 5.71 31.11 -23.94
CA VAL A 22 6.96 30.80 -24.65
C VAL A 22 7.34 29.36 -24.31
N VAL A 23 7.47 28.52 -25.32
CA VAL A 23 7.83 27.10 -25.18
C VAL A 23 9.14 26.84 -25.90
N THR A 24 10.09 26.24 -25.21
CA THR A 24 11.34 25.69 -25.77
C THR A 24 11.16 24.21 -26.03
N VAL A 25 11.43 23.77 -27.26
CA VAL A 25 11.29 22.37 -27.71
C VAL A 25 12.60 21.86 -28.30
N SER A 26 12.76 20.53 -28.37
CA SER A 26 14.01 19.86 -28.77
C SER A 26 14.47 20.14 -30.20
N SER A 27 13.56 20.51 -31.11
CA SER A 27 13.90 20.83 -32.50
C SER A 27 12.97 21.87 -33.12
N ALA A 28 13.40 22.50 -34.22
CA ALA A 28 12.58 23.46 -34.96
C ALA A 28 11.36 22.81 -35.67
N ALA A 29 11.38 21.49 -35.88
CA ALA A 29 10.26 20.74 -36.44
C ALA A 29 9.12 20.59 -35.41
N ASP A 30 9.47 20.29 -34.15
CA ASP A 30 8.52 20.18 -33.03
C ASP A 30 7.83 21.52 -32.74
N ALA A 31 8.56 22.63 -32.96
CA ALA A 31 8.03 23.98 -32.77
C ALA A 31 6.95 24.34 -33.82
N ALA A 32 7.04 23.78 -35.02
CA ALA A 32 6.06 23.98 -36.09
C ALA A 32 4.81 23.10 -35.90
N ASP A 33 4.95 21.91 -35.33
CA ASP A 33 3.84 21.01 -35.01
C ASP A 33 3.00 21.53 -33.83
N ALA A 34 3.66 22.05 -32.78
CA ALA A 34 2.97 22.72 -31.67
C ALA A 34 2.16 23.96 -32.14
N ALA A 35 2.65 24.66 -33.16
CA ALA A 35 1.99 25.84 -33.73
C ALA A 35 0.74 25.52 -34.57
N THR A 36 0.68 24.34 -35.19
CA THR A 36 -0.42 23.94 -36.10
C THR A 36 -1.57 23.23 -35.38
N GLN A 37 -1.34 22.66 -34.19
CA GLN A 37 -2.38 22.03 -33.37
C GLN A 37 -3.25 23.02 -32.56
N GLY A 38 -2.93 24.31 -32.57
CA GLY A 38 -3.58 25.37 -31.77
C GLY A 38 -4.99 25.80 -32.19
N ASN A 39 -5.77 24.93 -32.86
CA ASN A 39 -7.11 25.26 -33.36
C ASN A 39 -8.23 24.31 -32.92
N LYS A 40 -8.02 23.49 -31.88
CA LYS A 40 -9.08 22.69 -31.23
C LYS A 40 -9.59 23.37 -29.96
N SER A 41 -10.91 23.33 -29.75
CA SER A 41 -11.62 23.97 -28.65
C SER A 41 -11.22 23.42 -27.28
N SER A 42 -11.18 24.30 -26.28
CA SER A 42 -10.75 24.11 -24.89
C SER A 42 -11.57 23.11 -24.04
N ALA A 43 -12.34 22.22 -24.64
CA ALA A 43 -13.10 21.17 -23.95
C ALA A 43 -12.45 19.78 -24.09
N GLU A 44 -11.60 19.55 -25.10
CA GLU A 44 -10.97 18.24 -25.34
C GLU A 44 -9.63 18.03 -24.60
N TRP A 45 -9.19 18.99 -23.77
CA TRP A 45 -7.98 18.84 -22.92
C TRP A 45 -8.30 18.40 -21.48
N ILE A 46 -9.57 18.24 -21.12
CA ILE A 46 -10.01 17.77 -19.79
C ILE A 46 -10.49 16.31 -19.82
N GLU A 47 -10.68 15.72 -21.01
CA GLU A 47 -11.03 14.32 -21.17
C GLU A 47 -10.04 13.65 -22.12
N HIS A 48 -8.88 13.24 -21.61
CA HIS A 48 -8.14 12.13 -22.21
C HIS A 48 -7.77 11.13 -21.13
N ALA A 49 -8.29 9.92 -21.29
CA ALA A 49 -7.95 8.74 -20.52
C ALA A 49 -6.44 8.45 -20.66
N SER A 50 -5.65 8.91 -19.69
CA SER A 50 -4.26 8.48 -19.43
C SER A 50 -3.69 9.13 -18.15
N SER A 51 -4.45 9.21 -17.05
CA SER A 51 -3.95 9.79 -15.79
C SER A 51 -3.30 8.78 -14.82
N VAL A 52 -3.19 7.51 -15.22
CA VAL A 52 -2.39 6.51 -14.49
C VAL A 52 -0.98 6.54 -15.05
N GLY A 53 -0.22 7.59 -14.74
CA GLY A 53 1.23 7.45 -14.72
C GLY A 53 1.59 6.42 -13.64
N PRO A 54 2.65 5.61 -13.81
CA PRO A 54 3.11 4.72 -12.74
C PRO A 54 3.34 5.52 -11.46
N MET A 55 2.99 4.97 -10.29
CA MET A 55 3.42 5.58 -9.02
C MET A 55 4.94 5.69 -9.04
N GLY A 56 5.48 6.88 -8.83
CA GLY A 56 6.91 7.18 -8.68
C GLY A 56 7.83 6.54 -9.72
N LEU A 57 8.29 7.32 -10.71
CA LEU A 57 9.56 7.01 -11.37
C LEU A 57 10.69 7.13 -10.34
N PHE A 58 11.84 6.50 -10.62
CA PHE A 58 13.00 6.46 -9.73
C PHE A 58 13.30 7.85 -9.19
N ASP A 59 13.22 8.00 -7.87
CA ASP A 59 13.52 9.24 -7.18
C ASP A 59 14.82 9.00 -6.40
N PRO A 60 15.98 9.52 -6.88
CA PRO A 60 17.25 9.36 -6.19
C PRO A 60 17.27 10.01 -4.80
N THR A 61 16.26 10.80 -4.45
CA THR A 61 16.09 11.38 -3.11
C THR A 61 15.25 10.51 -2.17
N ASN A 62 14.59 9.47 -2.69
CA ASN A 62 13.87 8.49 -1.87
C ASN A 62 14.89 7.49 -1.26
N PRO A 63 14.99 7.38 0.07
CA PRO A 63 15.95 6.49 0.74
C PRO A 63 15.71 5.00 0.47
N TYR A 64 14.53 4.60 0.01
CA TYR A 64 14.26 3.22 -0.41
C TYR A 64 14.61 2.98 -1.85
N ASP A 65 14.83 4.01 -2.67
CA ASP A 65 15.24 3.81 -4.05
C ASP A 65 16.71 3.44 -4.11
N ARG A 66 16.97 2.13 -3.94
CA ARG A 66 18.33 1.62 -3.93
C ARG A 66 18.91 1.70 -5.32
N LEU A 67 19.99 2.46 -5.44
CA LEU A 67 20.90 2.34 -6.56
C LEU A 67 21.33 0.86 -6.72
N PRO A 68 21.66 0.43 -7.95
CA PRO A 68 22.23 -0.89 -8.17
C PRO A 68 23.40 -1.09 -7.21
N PRO A 69 23.58 -2.30 -6.65
CA PRO A 69 24.74 -2.58 -5.83
C PRO A 69 26.05 -2.20 -6.52
N ARG A 70 27.02 -1.74 -5.73
CA ARG A 70 28.34 -1.41 -6.26
C ARG A 70 28.95 -2.64 -6.94
N GLY A 71 29.54 -2.46 -8.12
CA GLY A 71 30.23 -3.53 -8.85
C GLY A 71 29.34 -4.37 -9.77
N VAL A 72 28.04 -4.08 -9.84
CA VAL A 72 27.15 -4.67 -10.85
C VAL A 72 27.57 -4.21 -12.25
N ASP A 73 27.49 -5.12 -13.23
CA ASP A 73 27.75 -4.81 -14.64
C ASP A 73 26.87 -3.62 -15.07
N PRO A 74 27.45 -2.51 -15.59
CA PRO A 74 26.69 -1.31 -15.95
C PRO A 74 25.54 -1.55 -16.94
N ASP A 75 25.65 -2.57 -17.80
CA ASP A 75 24.60 -2.89 -18.79
C ASP A 75 23.47 -3.74 -18.17
N PHE A 76 23.73 -4.41 -17.06
CA PHE A 76 22.83 -5.40 -16.47
C PHE A 76 21.48 -4.81 -16.05
N GLU A 77 21.47 -3.59 -15.51
CA GLU A 77 20.24 -2.90 -15.12
C GLU A 77 19.21 -2.84 -16.24
N CYS A 78 19.63 -2.41 -17.41
CA CYS A 78 18.74 -2.30 -18.55
C CYS A 78 18.41 -3.65 -19.17
N ASP A 79 19.33 -4.59 -19.13
CA ASP A 79 19.14 -5.91 -19.72
C ASP A 79 18.14 -6.76 -18.93
N TRP A 80 18.19 -6.76 -17.59
CA TRP A 80 17.20 -7.48 -16.80
C TRP A 80 15.82 -6.82 -16.89
N ARG A 81 15.72 -5.48 -16.96
CA ARG A 81 14.43 -4.78 -17.18
C ARG A 81 13.81 -5.17 -18.51
N LYS A 82 14.61 -5.22 -19.58
CA LYS A 82 14.14 -5.68 -20.90
C LYS A 82 13.69 -7.14 -20.86
N ALA A 83 14.44 -7.99 -20.16
CA ALA A 83 14.09 -9.40 -19.98
C ALA A 83 12.78 -9.55 -19.20
N ALA A 84 12.59 -8.78 -18.12
CA ALA A 84 11.35 -8.77 -17.33
C ALA A 84 10.14 -8.35 -18.17
N TRP A 85 10.27 -7.33 -19.02
CA TRP A 85 9.19 -6.91 -19.92
C TRP A 85 8.86 -7.99 -20.97
N LYS A 86 9.87 -8.66 -21.55
CA LYS A 86 9.65 -9.81 -22.44
C LYS A 86 8.99 -10.98 -21.72
N TYR A 87 9.42 -11.28 -20.50
CA TYR A 87 8.81 -12.31 -19.68
C TYR A 87 7.35 -11.98 -19.37
N ALA A 88 7.04 -10.72 -19.06
CA ALA A 88 5.67 -10.25 -18.88
C ALA A 88 4.82 -10.50 -20.14
N GLN A 89 5.35 -10.24 -21.34
CA GLN A 89 4.68 -10.52 -22.62
C GLN A 89 4.45 -12.02 -22.84
N LYS A 90 5.38 -12.88 -22.42
CA LYS A 90 5.19 -14.35 -22.42
C LYS A 90 4.03 -14.74 -21.50
N LEU A 91 3.98 -14.19 -20.28
CA LEU A 91 2.91 -14.48 -19.31
C LEU A 91 1.54 -13.98 -19.77
N GLN A 92 1.49 -12.81 -20.43
CA GLN A 92 0.26 -12.20 -20.94
C GLN A 92 0.31 -11.96 -22.46
N PRO A 93 0.26 -13.02 -23.29
CA PRO A 93 0.41 -12.89 -24.74
C PRO A 93 -0.75 -12.16 -25.42
N SER A 94 -1.90 -12.04 -24.74
CA SER A 94 -3.06 -11.27 -25.22
C SER A 94 -2.83 -9.74 -25.15
N GLN A 95 -1.77 -9.28 -24.50
CA GLN A 95 -1.49 -7.87 -24.28
C GLN A 95 -0.02 -7.50 -24.55
N PRO A 96 0.47 -7.65 -25.79
CA PRO A 96 1.91 -7.56 -26.07
C PRO A 96 2.54 -6.19 -25.73
N ASN A 97 1.77 -5.11 -25.57
CA ASN A 97 2.35 -3.80 -25.28
C ASN A 97 2.73 -3.60 -23.80
N LEU A 98 2.01 -4.24 -22.86
CA LEU A 98 2.15 -4.10 -21.38
C LEU A 98 2.75 -2.76 -20.93
N ARG A 99 2.09 -1.64 -21.28
CA ARG A 99 2.62 -0.30 -21.06
C ARG A 99 2.90 -0.01 -19.58
N ALA A 100 2.01 -0.44 -18.68
CA ALA A 100 2.20 -0.28 -17.24
C ALA A 100 3.46 -0.98 -16.73
N VAL A 101 3.76 -2.19 -17.22
CA VAL A 101 5.00 -2.92 -16.90
C VAL A 101 6.22 -2.18 -17.45
N PHE A 102 6.15 -1.72 -18.71
CA PHE A 102 7.22 -0.95 -19.34
C PHE A 102 7.58 0.31 -18.54
N ASP A 103 6.56 1.04 -18.12
CA ASP A 103 6.69 2.28 -17.36
C ASP A 103 7.19 2.03 -15.93
N ALA A 104 6.70 0.99 -15.25
CA ALA A 104 7.15 0.60 -13.91
C ALA A 104 8.60 0.08 -13.88
N LEU A 105 9.05 -0.55 -14.96
CA LEU A 105 10.46 -0.92 -15.17
C LEU A 105 11.32 0.27 -15.63
N GLN A 106 10.69 1.41 -15.92
CA GLN A 106 11.33 2.65 -16.36
C GLN A 106 12.20 2.44 -17.60
N LEU A 107 11.73 1.61 -18.52
CA LEU A 107 12.50 1.21 -19.70
C LEU A 107 12.89 2.39 -20.58
N GLU A 108 12.12 3.47 -20.59
CA GLU A 108 12.47 4.72 -21.29
C GLU A 108 13.82 5.31 -20.86
N GLN A 109 14.29 5.03 -19.63
CA GLN A 109 15.59 5.50 -19.13
C GLN A 109 16.77 4.71 -19.70
N CYS A 110 16.53 3.57 -20.36
CA CYS A 110 17.58 2.76 -20.98
C CYS A 110 18.12 3.32 -22.32
N GLY A 111 17.77 4.56 -22.68
CA GLY A 111 18.40 5.36 -23.74
C GLY A 111 18.29 4.77 -25.16
N GLU A 112 19.35 4.96 -25.97
CA GLU A 112 19.43 4.52 -27.38
C GLU A 112 19.19 3.00 -27.57
N SER A 113 19.32 2.20 -26.51
CA SER A 113 19.12 0.74 -26.57
C SER A 113 17.67 0.30 -26.85
N LEU A 114 16.70 1.21 -26.72
CA LEU A 114 15.31 1.02 -27.14
C LEU A 114 14.90 1.97 -28.29
N GLY A 115 15.82 2.78 -28.83
CA GLY A 115 15.53 3.70 -29.93
C GLY A 115 14.48 4.77 -29.63
N GLY A 116 14.31 5.17 -28.36
CA GLY A 116 13.24 6.10 -27.95
C GLY A 116 11.83 5.52 -28.01
N PHE A 117 11.70 4.19 -28.14
CA PHE A 117 10.42 3.50 -28.14
C PHE A 117 9.77 3.52 -26.76
N ARG A 118 8.52 4.00 -26.71
CA ARG A 118 7.60 3.83 -25.59
C ARG A 118 6.29 3.27 -26.16
N PRO A 119 5.77 2.14 -25.67
CA PRO A 119 4.51 1.59 -26.16
C PRO A 119 3.39 2.63 -26.06
N ALA A 120 2.43 2.63 -26.98
CA ALA A 120 1.28 3.53 -26.86
C ALA A 120 0.48 3.23 -25.58
N GLU A 121 -0.15 4.25 -25.01
CA GLU A 121 -1.14 4.03 -23.95
C GLU A 121 -2.25 3.11 -24.47
N PRO A 122 -2.64 2.06 -23.71
CA PRO A 122 -3.78 1.28 -24.08
C PRO A 122 -5.03 2.18 -24.09
N SER A 123 -5.88 2.03 -25.12
CA SER A 123 -7.12 2.81 -25.25
C SER A 123 -8.16 2.55 -24.15
N SER A 124 -7.91 1.57 -23.29
CA SER A 124 -8.70 1.26 -22.09
C SER A 124 -7.81 0.76 -20.96
N LEU A 125 -8.13 1.17 -19.72
CA LEU A 125 -7.57 0.63 -18.47
C LEU A 125 -7.91 -0.85 -18.20
N SER A 126 -8.50 -1.58 -19.16
CA SER A 126 -8.76 -3.01 -19.03
C SER A 126 -7.66 -3.73 -19.77
N THR A 127 -6.77 -4.37 -19.02
CA THR A 127 -5.73 -5.25 -19.53
C THR A 127 -6.37 -6.49 -20.17
N PHE A 128 -7.36 -7.10 -19.52
CA PHE A 128 -8.01 -8.30 -20.04
C PHE A 128 -9.13 -7.98 -21.03
N SER A 129 -9.30 -8.85 -22.03
CA SER A 129 -10.44 -8.80 -22.94
C SER A 129 -11.71 -9.19 -22.18
N LEU A 130 -12.74 -8.35 -22.26
CA LEU A 130 -14.01 -8.64 -21.62
C LEU A 130 -14.63 -9.90 -22.23
N PRO A 131 -15.09 -10.87 -21.41
CA PRO A 131 -15.67 -12.09 -21.92
C PRO A 131 -16.97 -11.80 -22.70
N ALA A 132 -17.19 -12.54 -23.79
CA ALA A 132 -18.48 -12.55 -24.45
C ALA A 132 -19.52 -13.24 -23.57
N HIS A 133 -20.76 -12.76 -23.62
CA HIS A 133 -21.87 -13.38 -22.91
C HIS A 133 -22.22 -14.73 -23.58
N ALA A 134 -22.19 -15.82 -22.81
CA ALA A 134 -22.75 -17.10 -23.25
C ALA A 134 -24.28 -16.98 -23.29
N SER A 135 -24.92 -17.17 -24.45
CA SER A 135 -26.37 -17.01 -24.58
C SER A 135 -27.13 -18.19 -23.97
N ASP A 136 -27.65 -17.99 -22.75
CA ASP A 136 -28.43 -19.00 -22.05
C ASP A 136 -29.94 -18.66 -22.06
N ALA A 137 -30.79 -19.70 -22.08
CA ALA A 137 -32.25 -19.54 -22.02
C ALA A 137 -32.75 -18.97 -20.66
N ASN A 138 -31.87 -18.92 -19.65
CA ASN A 138 -32.17 -18.55 -18.27
C ASN A 138 -31.44 -17.26 -17.84
N THR A 139 -31.23 -16.35 -18.79
CA THR A 139 -30.56 -15.06 -18.54
C THR A 139 -31.56 -13.95 -18.20
N PHE A 140 -31.30 -13.23 -17.10
CA PHE A 140 -31.92 -11.96 -16.78
C PHE A 140 -30.97 -10.78 -17.07
N TYR A 141 -31.48 -9.77 -17.76
CA TYR A 141 -30.71 -8.60 -18.18
C TYR A 141 -30.94 -7.42 -17.26
N VAL A 142 -29.87 -6.70 -16.94
CA VAL A 142 -29.89 -5.50 -16.09
C VAL A 142 -29.37 -4.31 -16.88
N ASP A 143 -30.14 -3.24 -16.94
CA ASP A 143 -29.73 -1.96 -17.52
C ASP A 143 -30.02 -0.85 -16.51
N ALA A 144 -28.96 -0.22 -16.00
CA ALA A 144 -29.05 0.77 -14.92
C ALA A 144 -29.81 2.04 -15.31
N VAL A 145 -29.96 2.32 -16.62
CA VAL A 145 -30.57 3.54 -17.16
C VAL A 145 -31.93 3.24 -17.77
N ALA A 146 -32.02 2.26 -18.67
CA ALA A 146 -33.23 1.93 -19.42
C ALA A 146 -34.11 0.87 -18.73
N GLY A 147 -33.59 0.20 -17.71
CA GLY A 147 -34.31 -0.86 -17.00
C GLY A 147 -35.36 -0.38 -15.99
N SER A 148 -36.24 -1.31 -15.59
CA SER A 148 -37.21 -1.13 -14.51
C SER A 148 -37.35 -2.45 -13.75
N ASP A 149 -37.40 -2.42 -12.42
CA ASP A 149 -37.55 -3.66 -11.62
C ASP A 149 -38.96 -4.28 -11.70
N SER A 150 -39.91 -3.56 -12.33
CA SER A 150 -41.21 -4.09 -12.74
C SER A 150 -41.19 -4.81 -14.10
N ASN A 151 -40.10 -4.74 -14.85
CA ASN A 151 -39.96 -5.45 -16.12
C ASN A 151 -39.78 -6.95 -15.91
N PRO A 152 -39.93 -7.79 -16.95
CA PRO A 152 -39.69 -9.24 -16.85
C PRO A 152 -38.20 -9.64 -16.88
N GLY A 153 -37.26 -8.70 -16.98
CA GLY A 153 -35.82 -9.00 -17.02
C GLY A 153 -35.31 -9.54 -18.36
N THR A 154 -36.07 -9.38 -19.45
CA THR A 154 -35.66 -9.76 -20.81
C THR A 154 -34.72 -8.71 -21.42
N LEU A 155 -33.96 -9.04 -22.46
CA LEU A 155 -33.07 -8.06 -23.13
C LEU A 155 -33.82 -6.80 -23.62
N ALA A 156 -35.06 -6.95 -24.10
CA ALA A 156 -35.89 -5.84 -24.59
C ALA A 156 -36.56 -5.04 -23.45
N LYS A 157 -36.75 -5.66 -22.29
CA LYS A 157 -37.32 -5.06 -21.08
C LYS A 157 -36.51 -5.53 -19.87
N PRO A 158 -35.31 -4.96 -19.64
CA PRO A 158 -34.39 -5.42 -18.60
C PRO A 158 -34.83 -4.94 -17.22
N PHE A 159 -34.37 -5.61 -16.17
CA PHE A 159 -34.43 -5.11 -14.80
C PHE A 159 -33.55 -3.86 -14.66
N ARG A 160 -33.81 -3.05 -13.63
CA ARG A 160 -32.97 -1.90 -13.30
C ARG A 160 -31.83 -2.28 -12.37
N THR A 161 -32.08 -3.16 -11.41
CA THR A 161 -31.11 -3.50 -10.35
C THR A 161 -30.61 -4.94 -10.47
N VAL A 162 -29.35 -5.15 -10.05
CA VAL A 162 -28.74 -6.49 -10.00
C VAL A 162 -29.44 -7.36 -8.95
N LEU A 163 -29.80 -6.78 -7.80
CA LEU A 163 -30.52 -7.49 -6.73
C LEU A 163 -31.82 -8.11 -7.28
N ARG A 164 -32.63 -7.33 -7.99
CA ARG A 164 -33.88 -7.83 -8.57
C ARG A 164 -33.65 -8.98 -9.55
N ALA A 165 -32.58 -8.93 -10.33
CA ALA A 165 -32.23 -9.99 -11.27
C ALA A 165 -31.78 -11.27 -10.56
N VAL A 166 -30.99 -11.17 -9.48
CA VAL A 166 -30.63 -12.32 -8.64
C VAL A 166 -31.87 -12.91 -7.95
N GLU A 167 -32.80 -12.08 -7.46
CA GLU A 167 -34.08 -12.60 -6.95
C GLU A 167 -34.89 -13.35 -8.01
N ALA A 168 -34.79 -12.93 -9.29
CA ALA A 168 -35.44 -13.63 -10.38
C ALA A 168 -34.79 -15.00 -10.68
N THR A 169 -33.46 -15.13 -10.57
CA THR A 169 -32.79 -16.44 -10.72
C THR A 169 -33.20 -17.42 -9.63
N ARG A 170 -33.37 -16.94 -8.38
CA ARG A 170 -33.88 -17.74 -7.25
C ARG A 170 -35.30 -18.27 -7.47
N GLY A 171 -36.10 -17.56 -8.27
CA GLY A 171 -37.47 -17.96 -8.62
C GLY A 171 -37.59 -18.94 -9.79
N LEU A 172 -36.47 -19.31 -10.44
CA LEU A 172 -36.49 -20.27 -11.55
C LEU A 172 -36.87 -21.67 -11.05
N PRO A 173 -37.64 -22.46 -11.83
CA PRO A 173 -37.80 -23.89 -11.58
C PRO A 173 -36.45 -24.59 -11.52
N ALA A 174 -36.31 -25.63 -10.70
CA ALA A 174 -35.06 -26.38 -10.55
C ALA A 174 -34.47 -26.89 -11.89
N SER A 175 -35.32 -27.18 -12.89
CA SER A 175 -34.89 -27.59 -14.24
C SER A 175 -34.24 -26.48 -15.08
N LEU A 176 -34.40 -25.22 -14.66
CA LEU A 176 -33.87 -24.02 -15.31
C LEU A 176 -32.82 -23.32 -14.43
N GLN A 177 -32.48 -23.86 -13.27
CA GLN A 177 -31.37 -23.38 -12.46
C GLN A 177 -30.06 -24.06 -12.89
N PRO A 178 -28.91 -23.36 -12.74
CA PRO A 178 -28.78 -21.98 -12.28
C PRO A 178 -29.12 -20.94 -13.35
N GLY A 179 -29.34 -19.70 -12.93
CA GLY A 179 -29.59 -18.57 -13.82
C GLY A 179 -28.35 -17.69 -14.04
N THR A 180 -28.39 -16.90 -15.12
CA THR A 180 -27.35 -15.92 -15.46
C THR A 180 -27.91 -14.50 -15.30
N VAL A 181 -27.14 -13.60 -14.71
CA VAL A 181 -27.44 -12.15 -14.67
C VAL A 181 -26.44 -11.42 -15.56
N ALA A 182 -26.96 -10.80 -16.63
CA ALA A 182 -26.18 -10.11 -17.64
C ALA A 182 -26.37 -8.59 -17.54
N LEU A 183 -25.30 -7.87 -17.20
CA LEU A 183 -25.30 -6.43 -17.01
C LEU A 183 -24.96 -5.72 -18.33
N ARG A 184 -25.84 -4.82 -18.77
CA ARG A 184 -25.56 -3.89 -19.87
C ARG A 184 -24.49 -2.86 -19.46
N GLY A 185 -23.85 -2.24 -20.44
CA GLY A 185 -22.86 -1.21 -20.24
C GLY A 185 -23.42 -0.01 -19.46
N GLY A 186 -22.62 0.55 -18.55
CA GLY A 186 -23.03 1.65 -17.69
C GLY A 186 -22.63 1.45 -16.22
N VAL A 187 -23.10 2.35 -15.36
CA VAL A 187 -22.81 2.34 -13.92
C VAL A 187 -24.00 1.80 -13.15
N HIS A 188 -23.85 0.58 -12.63
CA HIS A 188 -24.78 -0.12 -11.75
C HIS A 188 -24.44 0.22 -10.29
N ARG A 189 -25.23 1.10 -9.68
CA ARG A 189 -25.03 1.53 -8.29
C ARG A 189 -25.74 0.61 -7.32
N PHE A 190 -25.03 0.18 -6.29
CA PHE A 190 -25.57 -0.64 -5.20
C PHE A 190 -25.86 0.27 -4.01
N ASP A 191 -27.13 0.28 -3.58
CA ASP A 191 -27.54 0.98 -2.37
C ASP A 191 -27.21 0.18 -1.10
N SER A 192 -26.99 -1.13 -1.26
CA SER A 192 -26.60 -2.06 -0.20
C SER A 192 -25.81 -3.25 -0.77
N THR A 193 -25.10 -3.99 0.07
CA THR A 193 -24.36 -5.20 -0.31
C THR A 193 -25.27 -6.23 -0.96
N LEU A 194 -24.83 -6.82 -2.08
CA LEU A 194 -25.49 -7.98 -2.68
C LEU A 194 -25.11 -9.24 -1.89
N HIS A 195 -26.08 -9.77 -1.14
CA HIS A 195 -25.90 -11.01 -0.37
C HIS A 195 -26.29 -12.25 -1.17
N LEU A 196 -25.35 -13.19 -1.30
CA LEU A 196 -25.51 -14.48 -1.93
C LEU A 196 -25.34 -15.60 -0.88
N GLY A 197 -26.17 -16.64 -0.97
CA GLY A 197 -26.17 -17.80 -0.09
C GLY A 197 -26.20 -19.12 -0.86
N SER A 198 -26.38 -20.25 -0.16
CA SER A 198 -26.35 -21.59 -0.80
C SER A 198 -27.40 -21.76 -1.91
N SER A 199 -28.53 -21.05 -1.81
CA SER A 199 -29.58 -20.98 -2.85
C SER A 199 -29.14 -20.30 -4.16
N ASP A 200 -27.97 -19.67 -4.19
CA ASP A 200 -27.38 -19.02 -5.38
C ASP A 200 -26.31 -19.90 -6.04
N SER A 201 -26.24 -21.19 -5.69
CA SER A 201 -25.33 -22.14 -6.34
C SER A 201 -25.54 -22.18 -7.86
N GLY A 202 -24.43 -22.11 -8.60
CA GLY A 202 -24.37 -22.06 -10.05
C GLY A 202 -24.63 -20.68 -10.68
N LEU A 203 -24.98 -19.66 -9.89
CA LEU A 203 -25.25 -18.30 -10.39
C LEU A 203 -24.05 -17.77 -11.17
N THR A 204 -24.32 -17.15 -12.32
CA THR A 204 -23.34 -16.36 -13.06
C THR A 204 -23.72 -14.89 -13.08
N LEU A 205 -22.84 -14.03 -12.56
CA LEU A 205 -22.90 -12.58 -12.69
C LEU A 205 -21.89 -12.14 -13.74
N GLN A 206 -22.34 -11.48 -14.81
CA GLN A 206 -21.46 -11.08 -15.91
C GLN A 206 -21.90 -9.83 -16.64
N ASN A 207 -21.00 -9.25 -17.42
CA ASN A 207 -21.34 -8.25 -18.41
C ASN A 207 -22.02 -8.87 -19.66
N TYR A 208 -22.78 -8.06 -20.38
CA TYR A 208 -23.42 -8.45 -21.63
C TYR A 208 -22.50 -8.17 -22.82
N ASN A 209 -22.16 -9.20 -23.60
CA ASN A 209 -21.42 -9.08 -24.88
C ASN A 209 -20.16 -8.19 -24.83
N GLY A 210 -19.36 -8.30 -23.77
CA GLY A 210 -18.14 -7.48 -23.66
C GLY A 210 -18.41 -6.00 -23.33
N GLU A 211 -19.64 -5.60 -23.00
CA GLU A 211 -19.95 -4.24 -22.59
C GLU A 211 -19.28 -3.90 -21.24
N LYS A 212 -18.91 -2.63 -21.05
CA LYS A 212 -18.29 -2.15 -19.80
C LYS A 212 -19.34 -1.95 -18.71
N ALA A 213 -19.61 -2.98 -17.91
CA ALA A 213 -20.51 -2.93 -16.77
C ALA A 213 -19.74 -2.56 -15.48
N ILE A 214 -19.93 -1.33 -15.00
CA ILE A 214 -19.31 -0.81 -13.79
C ILE A 214 -20.24 -1.05 -12.60
N ILE A 215 -19.73 -1.62 -11.52
CA ILE A 215 -20.41 -1.80 -10.24
C ILE A 215 -19.72 -0.90 -9.21
N THR A 216 -20.50 -0.08 -8.52
CA THR A 216 -20.01 0.80 -7.47
C THR A 216 -21.03 0.91 -6.34
N GLY A 217 -20.52 1.06 -5.13
CA GLY A 217 -21.32 1.36 -3.94
C GLY A 217 -21.17 2.80 -3.49
N ALA A 218 -20.60 3.67 -4.34
CA ALA A 218 -20.45 5.09 -4.05
C ALA A 218 -21.82 5.79 -4.00
N LEU A 219 -21.98 6.68 -3.02
CA LEU A 219 -23.15 7.50 -2.82
C LEU A 219 -23.10 8.71 -3.75
N HIS A 220 -24.16 8.89 -4.53
CA HIS A 220 -24.38 10.12 -5.27
C HIS A 220 -24.85 11.21 -4.29
N LEU A 221 -24.10 12.31 -4.20
CA LEU A 221 -24.33 13.36 -3.19
C LEU A 221 -25.47 14.34 -3.52
N GLY A 222 -26.23 14.08 -4.59
CA GLY A 222 -27.31 14.95 -5.06
C GLY A 222 -26.79 16.25 -5.68
N GLU A 223 -27.68 17.16 -6.11
CA GLU A 223 -27.29 18.41 -6.78
C GLU A 223 -26.45 19.32 -5.87
N LEU A 224 -25.13 19.34 -6.09
CA LEU A 224 -24.18 20.18 -5.37
C LEU A 224 -24.18 21.60 -5.93
N GLN A 225 -24.59 22.56 -5.10
CA GLN A 225 -24.47 23.98 -5.40
C GLN A 225 -23.18 24.53 -4.80
N TRP A 226 -22.11 24.52 -5.59
CA TRP A 226 -20.81 25.02 -5.18
C TRP A 226 -20.81 26.54 -5.04
N LEU A 227 -20.49 27.02 -3.85
CA LEU A 227 -20.25 28.42 -3.56
C LEU A 227 -18.78 28.62 -3.20
N PRO A 228 -18.12 29.68 -3.70
CA PRO A 228 -16.78 30.00 -3.26
C PRO A 228 -16.77 30.17 -1.75
N PHE A 229 -15.91 29.40 -1.07
CA PHE A 229 -15.74 29.47 0.36
C PHE A 229 -14.51 30.31 0.68
N ASN A 230 -14.65 31.16 1.69
CA ASN A 230 -13.60 32.10 2.02
C ASN A 230 -13.16 31.91 3.46
N VAL A 231 -11.87 31.62 3.63
CA VAL A 231 -11.25 31.46 4.93
C VAL A 231 -10.78 32.84 5.39
N THR A 232 -11.69 33.67 5.88
CA THR A 232 -11.29 34.87 6.62
C THR A 232 -10.88 34.46 8.03
N ARG A 233 -9.74 34.99 8.49
CA ARG A 233 -9.31 34.91 9.89
C ARG A 233 -10.48 35.31 10.79
N GLY A 234 -10.93 34.38 11.64
CA GLY A 234 -12.09 34.57 12.52
C GLY A 234 -11.85 35.62 13.61
N ASN A 235 -12.75 35.68 14.59
CA ASN A 235 -12.53 36.49 15.78
C ASN A 235 -11.29 35.97 16.54
N VAL A 236 -10.17 36.66 16.37
CA VAL A 236 -8.94 36.38 17.10
C VAL A 236 -9.14 36.78 18.56
N THR A 237 -8.96 35.81 19.46
CA THR A 237 -8.74 36.06 20.89
C THR A 237 -7.24 36.10 21.14
N TRP A 238 -6.79 37.04 21.97
CA TRP A 238 -5.37 37.22 22.27
C TRP A 238 -5.05 36.65 23.65
N ASP A 239 -4.02 35.82 23.72
CA ASP A 239 -3.37 35.51 24.99
C ASP A 239 -2.26 36.55 25.20
N VAL A 240 -2.47 37.47 26.15
CA VAL A 240 -1.64 38.67 26.32
C VAL A 240 -0.77 38.52 27.56
N HIS A 241 0.54 38.55 27.34
CA HIS A 241 1.57 38.35 28.36
C HIS A 241 2.30 39.66 28.65
N GLN A 242 2.25 40.08 29.92
CA GLN A 242 3.01 41.23 30.41
C GLN A 242 4.48 40.88 30.60
N ASN A 243 5.37 41.87 30.51
CA ASN A 243 6.83 41.71 30.65
C ASN A 243 7.43 40.60 29.77
N THR A 244 6.89 40.44 28.57
CA THR A 244 7.23 39.32 27.67
C THR A 244 7.56 39.88 26.30
N ASN A 245 8.68 39.45 25.71
CA ASN A 245 9.16 39.85 24.39
C ASN A 245 9.19 38.65 23.43
N ALA A 246 8.27 38.61 22.46
CA ALA A 246 8.20 37.56 21.44
C ALA A 246 9.06 37.83 20.18
N VAL A 247 9.79 38.95 20.14
CA VAL A 247 10.62 39.38 19.00
C VAL A 247 12.06 39.66 19.42
N TYR A 248 12.51 39.04 20.51
CA TYR A 248 13.88 39.21 21.01
C TYR A 248 14.90 38.77 19.93
N GLY A 249 15.81 39.67 19.58
CA GLY A 249 16.82 39.43 18.52
C GLY A 249 16.29 39.58 17.09
N ALA A 250 15.02 39.98 16.89
CA ALA A 250 14.46 40.20 15.55
C ALA A 250 15.12 41.41 14.86
N PRO A 251 15.23 41.39 13.52
CA PRO A 251 15.77 42.51 12.76
C PRO A 251 14.85 43.75 12.87
N SER A 252 15.45 44.93 13.02
CA SER A 252 14.76 46.22 12.97
C SER A 252 14.46 46.60 11.51
N THR A 253 13.32 46.11 10.99
CA THR A 253 12.88 46.33 9.61
C THR A 253 11.39 46.65 9.55
N HIS A 254 10.98 47.54 8.65
CA HIS A 254 9.57 47.82 8.36
C HIS A 254 9.05 47.08 7.12
N ASN A 255 9.85 46.16 6.55
CA ASN A 255 9.46 45.42 5.36
C ASN A 255 8.45 44.32 5.73
N ALA A 256 7.16 44.56 5.44
CA ALA A 256 6.07 43.61 5.71
C ALA A 256 6.17 42.27 4.95
N SER A 257 7.12 42.11 4.03
CA SER A 257 7.43 40.83 3.39
C SER A 257 8.25 39.90 4.30
N GLN A 258 8.86 40.42 5.35
CA GLN A 258 9.62 39.63 6.34
C GLN A 258 8.66 38.97 7.35
N PRO A 259 9.01 37.78 7.87
CA PRO A 259 8.16 37.05 8.83
C PRO A 259 8.00 37.81 10.15
N VAL A 260 9.00 38.61 10.55
CA VAL A 260 8.97 39.51 11.70
C VAL A 260 9.40 40.90 11.26
N TYR A 261 8.61 41.92 11.58
CA TYR A 261 8.89 43.30 11.20
C TYR A 261 8.20 44.29 12.15
N ILE A 262 8.68 45.53 12.17
CA ILE A 262 8.05 46.66 12.85
C ILE A 262 6.87 47.12 12.02
N TYR A 263 5.67 46.94 12.53
CA TYR A 263 4.45 47.41 11.88
C TYR A 263 4.40 48.94 11.91
N ASN A 264 4.40 49.52 13.10
CA ASN A 264 4.43 50.96 13.33
C ASN A 264 4.65 51.25 14.83
N LYS A 265 4.80 52.52 15.20
CA LYS A 265 4.66 52.95 16.59
C LYS A 265 3.19 52.99 17.00
N THR A 266 2.88 52.50 18.19
CA THR A 266 1.53 52.53 18.76
C THR A 266 1.58 53.02 20.21
N ALA A 267 0.60 53.80 20.63
CA ALA A 267 0.66 54.47 21.93
C ALA A 267 0.50 53.52 23.13
N THR A 268 -0.16 52.38 22.93
CA THR A 268 -0.45 51.39 23.97
C THR A 268 -0.39 49.97 23.39
N PRO A 269 -0.18 48.94 24.23
CA PRO A 269 -0.21 47.55 23.78
C PRO A 269 -1.57 47.15 23.18
N GLU A 270 -2.68 47.70 23.68
CA GLU A 270 -4.02 47.44 23.12
C GLU A 270 -4.16 48.00 21.70
N ALA A 271 -3.49 49.11 21.38
CA ALA A 271 -3.44 49.65 20.03
C ALA A 271 -2.60 48.78 19.09
N CYS A 272 -1.50 48.20 19.60
CA CYS A 272 -0.69 47.21 18.88
C CYS A 272 -1.49 45.93 18.61
N GLU A 273 -2.21 45.43 19.62
CA GLU A 273 -3.13 44.30 19.52
C GLU A 273 -4.20 44.55 18.45
N ALA A 274 -4.91 45.68 18.52
CA ALA A 274 -5.98 46.01 17.58
C ALA A 274 -5.45 46.14 16.15
N ALA A 275 -4.24 46.66 15.97
CA ALA A 275 -3.60 46.73 14.67
C ALA A 275 -3.25 45.33 14.14
N CYS A 276 -2.69 44.45 14.98
CA CYS A 276 -2.38 43.07 14.61
C CYS A 276 -3.64 42.26 14.30
N LYS A 277 -4.73 42.48 15.05
CA LYS A 277 -6.04 41.85 14.82
C LYS A 277 -6.61 42.18 13.43
N ASN A 278 -6.41 43.40 12.96
CA ASN A 278 -6.87 43.85 11.64
C ASN A 278 -5.86 43.54 10.51
N HIS A 279 -4.71 42.95 10.83
CA HIS A 279 -3.70 42.59 9.85
C HIS A 279 -3.90 41.14 9.39
N PRO A 280 -3.99 40.87 8.07
CA PRO A 280 -4.43 39.58 7.53
C PRO A 280 -3.53 38.39 7.91
N ARG A 281 -2.25 38.67 8.19
CA ARG A 281 -1.23 37.65 8.51
C ARG A 281 -0.62 37.77 9.90
N CYS A 282 -1.04 38.70 10.77
CA CYS A 282 -0.32 38.96 12.03
C CYS A 282 -0.74 38.02 13.16
N ASN A 283 0.06 37.01 13.48
CA ASN A 283 -0.30 35.97 14.44
C ASN A 283 0.26 36.23 15.84
N VAL A 284 1.31 37.03 15.93
CA VAL A 284 1.92 37.48 17.18
C VAL A 284 2.21 38.97 17.09
N TRP A 285 2.04 39.70 18.18
CA TRP A 285 2.52 41.07 18.29
C TRP A 285 3.35 41.28 19.56
N THR A 286 4.31 42.20 19.48
CA THR A 286 5.08 42.67 20.64
C THR A 286 5.09 44.20 20.65
N TRP A 287 4.57 44.79 21.70
CA TRP A 287 4.63 46.22 21.96
C TRP A 287 5.74 46.57 22.96
N HIS A 288 6.50 47.60 22.65
CA HIS A 288 7.60 48.11 23.46
C HIS A 288 7.17 49.40 24.17
N ASP A 289 7.43 49.52 25.47
CA ASP A 289 7.09 50.73 26.21
C ASP A 289 7.97 51.94 25.84
N SER A 290 7.63 53.11 26.37
CA SER A 290 8.34 54.36 26.08
C SER A 290 9.77 54.43 26.63
N LYS A 291 10.23 53.43 27.38
CA LYS A 291 11.57 53.37 27.98
C LYS A 291 12.53 52.47 27.19
N GLN A 292 12.04 51.74 26.18
CA GLN A 292 12.86 50.85 25.35
C GLN A 292 13.67 51.66 24.33
N LYS A 293 14.89 52.06 24.72
CA LYS A 293 15.76 52.91 23.90
C LYS A 293 15.98 52.33 22.48
N GLY A 294 15.57 53.08 21.46
CA GLY A 294 15.68 52.69 20.05
C GLY A 294 14.49 51.90 19.49
N TYR A 295 13.56 51.46 20.35
CA TYR A 295 12.34 50.76 19.99
C TYR A 295 11.11 51.37 20.68
N GLU A 296 11.20 52.63 21.10
CA GLU A 296 10.18 53.24 21.96
C GLU A 296 8.83 53.24 21.23
N LEU A 297 7.82 52.59 21.83
CA LEU A 297 6.47 52.46 21.29
C LEU A 297 6.35 51.58 20.03
N ASP A 298 7.42 50.90 19.60
CA ASP A 298 7.38 50.03 18.43
C ASP A 298 6.46 48.84 18.66
N CYS A 299 5.54 48.66 17.73
CA CYS A 299 4.68 47.48 17.60
C CYS A 299 5.27 46.58 16.52
N PHE A 300 5.81 45.44 16.93
CA PHE A 300 6.25 44.40 16.01
C PHE A 300 5.14 43.42 15.73
N PHE A 301 5.07 42.96 14.49
CA PHE A 301 4.24 41.85 14.07
C PHE A 301 5.13 40.65 13.73
N ARG A 302 4.70 39.47 14.14
CA ARG A 302 5.12 38.21 13.50
C ARG A 302 3.98 37.63 12.70
N THR A 303 4.29 37.30 11.47
CA THR A 303 3.38 36.68 10.51
C THR A 303 3.67 35.21 10.26
N ASP A 304 4.77 34.71 10.85
CA ASP A 304 5.16 33.30 10.86
C ASP A 304 4.44 32.47 11.94
N GLY A 305 3.66 33.12 12.83
CA GLY A 305 2.94 32.44 13.92
C GLY A 305 3.82 31.99 15.09
N VAL A 306 5.15 32.11 15.00
CA VAL A 306 6.08 31.55 15.97
C VAL A 306 5.98 32.30 17.31
N TRP A 307 5.59 31.59 18.36
CA TRP A 307 5.56 32.10 19.74
C TRP A 307 6.80 31.66 20.53
N SER A 308 7.91 32.39 20.36
CA SER A 308 9.14 32.21 21.14
C SER A 308 9.41 33.45 21.96
N THR A 309 9.35 33.33 23.29
CA THR A 309 9.36 34.49 24.19
C THR A 309 10.55 34.52 25.15
N VAL A 310 11.01 35.73 25.47
CA VAL A 310 11.92 36.01 26.59
C VAL A 310 11.21 36.89 27.61
N GLN A 311 11.35 36.59 28.90
CA GLN A 311 10.86 37.47 29.97
C GLN A 311 11.70 38.74 30.02
N GLN A 312 11.08 39.88 29.73
CA GLN A 312 11.75 41.17 29.61
C GLN A 312 10.78 42.30 29.99
N THR A 313 11.12 43.06 31.04
CA THR A 313 10.30 44.19 31.50
C THR A 313 10.15 45.26 30.41
N GLY A 314 8.98 45.92 30.37
CA GLY A 314 8.69 46.98 29.40
C GLY A 314 8.24 46.50 28.03
N HIS A 315 7.87 45.21 27.91
CA HIS A 315 7.31 44.60 26.71
C HIS A 315 5.97 43.94 27.03
N VAL A 316 5.03 44.03 26.11
CA VAL A 316 3.77 43.27 26.16
C VAL A 316 3.64 42.53 24.85
N SER A 317 3.45 41.22 24.92
CA SER A 317 3.30 40.40 23.72
C SER A 317 1.96 39.68 23.74
N GLY A 318 1.31 39.58 22.58
CA GLY A 318 0.09 38.80 22.42
C GLY A 318 0.25 37.75 21.33
N HIS A 319 -0.22 36.53 21.59
CA HIS A 319 -0.35 35.47 20.60
C HIS A 319 -1.81 35.17 20.32
N ALA A 320 -2.15 35.06 19.05
CA ALA A 320 -3.51 34.79 18.59
C ALA A 320 -3.85 33.32 18.82
N TYR A 321 -4.98 33.03 19.46
CA TYR A 321 -5.62 31.72 19.36
C TYR A 321 -7.04 31.90 18.81
N SER A 322 -7.36 31.13 17.76
CA SER A 322 -8.64 31.23 17.05
C SER A 322 -9.71 30.44 17.79
N THR A 323 -10.69 31.13 18.40
CA THR A 323 -11.81 30.47 19.10
C THR A 323 -13.04 30.27 18.21
N SER A 324 -13.03 30.78 16.98
CA SER A 324 -14.17 30.61 16.06
C SER A 324 -13.77 30.87 14.61
N MET A 325 -13.43 29.81 13.87
CA MET A 325 -13.47 29.88 12.41
C MET A 325 -14.87 29.54 11.91
N ARG A 326 -15.39 30.43 11.04
CA ARG A 326 -16.35 30.22 9.94
C ARG A 326 -17.28 31.42 9.86
N GLN A 327 -16.88 32.42 9.08
CA GLN A 327 -17.83 33.42 8.61
C GLN A 327 -17.82 33.49 7.08
N TRP A 328 -19.02 33.45 6.52
CA TRP A 328 -19.33 33.58 5.11
C TRP A 328 -19.10 35.03 4.69
N GLY A 329 -18.05 35.32 3.91
CA GLY A 329 -17.80 36.70 3.48
C GLY A 329 -16.63 36.82 2.49
N GLN A 330 -16.81 37.67 1.48
CA GLN A 330 -15.89 37.84 0.34
C GLN A 330 -14.52 38.41 0.74
N SER A 331 -13.44 37.77 0.29
CA SER A 331 -12.16 38.41 0.05
C SER A 331 -11.77 38.17 -1.41
N ARG A 332 -11.12 39.17 -1.96
CA ARG A 332 -10.80 39.30 -3.37
C ARG A 332 -9.36 38.80 -3.53
N GLU A 333 -9.20 37.80 -4.40
CA GLU A 333 -7.96 37.11 -4.81
C GLU A 333 -7.62 35.84 -3.98
N GLY A 334 -7.50 34.68 -4.66
CA GLY A 334 -7.10 33.39 -4.05
C GLY A 334 -8.21 32.36 -3.74
N ARG A 335 -9.37 32.40 -4.43
CA ARG A 335 -10.54 31.52 -4.13
C ARG A 335 -10.36 30.10 -4.68
N ASN A 336 -9.62 29.27 -3.96
CA ASN A 336 -9.46 27.86 -4.31
C ASN A 336 -10.31 26.90 -3.46
N ILE A 337 -11.03 27.38 -2.45
CA ILE A 337 -11.91 26.51 -1.65
C ILE A 337 -13.36 26.78 -2.03
N TRP A 338 -14.12 25.71 -2.18
CA TRP A 338 -15.54 25.71 -2.51
C TRP A 338 -16.31 24.92 -1.47
N ALA A 339 -17.52 25.36 -1.16
CA ALA A 339 -18.40 24.68 -0.23
C ALA A 339 -19.74 24.36 -0.90
N ALA A 340 -20.28 23.19 -0.61
CA ALA A 340 -21.62 22.77 -0.99
C ALA A 340 -22.33 22.18 0.23
N ALA A 341 -23.57 22.62 0.46
CA ALA A 341 -24.45 21.96 1.42
C ALA A 341 -24.97 20.66 0.80
N LEU A 342 -24.99 19.57 1.58
CA LEU A 342 -25.51 18.29 1.13
C LEU A 342 -27.01 18.19 1.45
N PRO A 343 -27.88 17.90 0.47
CA PRO A 343 -29.32 17.74 0.73
C PRO A 343 -29.63 16.58 1.68
N HIS A 344 -28.85 15.50 1.59
CA HIS A 344 -28.96 14.29 2.40
C HIS A 344 -27.56 13.94 2.95
N PRO A 345 -27.11 14.63 4.01
CA PRO A 345 -25.75 14.48 4.50
C PRO A 345 -25.52 13.07 5.09
N PRO A 346 -24.54 12.29 4.59
CA PRO A 346 -24.18 11.01 5.19
C PRO A 346 -23.51 11.21 6.55
N ALA A 347 -23.48 10.17 7.39
CA ALA A 347 -22.84 10.26 8.70
C ALA A 347 -21.33 10.57 8.61
N ALA A 348 -20.65 10.02 7.59
CA ALA A 348 -19.25 10.26 7.30
C ALA A 348 -19.00 10.21 5.78
N ILE A 349 -17.94 10.89 5.32
CA ILE A 349 -17.40 10.76 3.97
C ILE A 349 -15.90 10.48 4.13
N THR A 350 -15.57 9.19 4.17
CA THR A 350 -14.18 8.75 4.39
C THR A 350 -13.37 8.77 3.11
N GLY A 351 -14.00 8.59 1.95
CA GLY A 351 -13.38 8.80 0.64
C GLY A 351 -14.31 9.58 -0.30
N LEU A 352 -13.71 10.35 -1.21
CA LEU A 352 -14.41 11.13 -2.21
C LEU A 352 -13.80 10.87 -3.59
N ARG A 353 -14.64 10.87 -4.62
CA ARG A 353 -14.27 10.82 -6.02
C ARG A 353 -14.70 12.11 -6.70
N VAL A 354 -13.80 12.71 -7.47
CA VAL A 354 -14.05 13.90 -8.29
C VAL A 354 -13.70 13.54 -9.74
N ASN A 355 -14.70 13.55 -10.62
CA ASN A 355 -14.65 13.03 -11.99
C ASN A 355 -14.09 11.60 -12.08
N GLY A 356 -14.42 10.78 -11.08
CA GLY A 356 -13.96 9.39 -10.98
C GLY A 356 -12.52 9.21 -10.49
N GLU A 357 -11.78 10.29 -10.21
CA GLU A 357 -10.47 10.26 -9.56
C GLU A 357 -10.60 10.42 -8.05
N ARG A 358 -9.64 9.88 -7.28
CA ARG A 358 -9.59 10.01 -5.83
C ARG A 358 -9.27 11.46 -5.42
N ALA A 359 -10.14 12.06 -4.62
CA ALA A 359 -9.81 13.28 -3.89
C ALA A 359 -9.07 12.93 -2.59
N ILE A 360 -8.23 13.85 -2.14
CA ILE A 360 -7.36 13.68 -0.97
C ILE A 360 -8.11 14.20 0.25
N ARG A 361 -8.15 13.45 1.34
CA ARG A 361 -8.68 14.02 2.58
C ARG A 361 -7.68 15.06 3.07
N ALA A 362 -8.15 16.29 3.34
CA ALA A 362 -7.34 17.41 3.81
C ALA A 362 -6.33 16.95 4.88
N ARG A 363 -5.04 17.12 4.59
CA ARG A 363 -3.95 16.52 5.37
C ARG A 363 -2.71 17.39 5.40
N TYR A 364 -1.91 17.20 6.44
CA TYR A 364 -0.57 17.77 6.51
C TYR A 364 0.47 16.71 6.91
N PRO A 365 1.63 16.67 6.24
CA PRO A 365 1.98 17.42 5.04
C PRO A 365 1.18 16.99 3.82
N ASP A 366 0.99 17.90 2.87
CA ASP A 366 0.26 17.65 1.62
C ASP A 366 0.96 16.56 0.81
N ALA A 367 0.19 15.57 0.37
CA ALA A 367 0.65 14.55 -0.56
C ALA A 367 -0.52 13.87 -1.25
N ASN A 368 -0.30 13.46 -2.49
CA ASN A 368 -1.23 12.62 -3.22
C ASN A 368 -0.82 11.15 -3.08
N PRO A 369 -1.57 10.30 -2.35
CA PRO A 369 -1.20 8.91 -2.11
C PRO A 369 -1.14 8.06 -3.38
N GLU A 370 -1.73 8.50 -4.49
CA GLU A 370 -1.65 7.79 -5.78
C GLU A 370 -0.40 8.14 -6.60
N ARG A 371 0.43 9.07 -6.14
CA ARG A 371 1.58 9.58 -6.90
C ARG A 371 2.84 9.74 -6.06
N ASP A 372 2.65 10.20 -4.82
CA ASP A 372 3.70 10.55 -3.89
C ASP A 372 3.96 9.36 -2.95
N LEU A 373 5.19 8.86 -2.96
CA LEU A 373 5.63 7.77 -2.10
C LEU A 373 6.30 8.33 -0.85
N PHE A 374 6.28 7.55 0.23
CA PHE A 374 7.14 7.79 1.39
C PHE A 374 8.60 8.06 0.94
N PRO A 375 9.30 9.08 1.48
CA PRO A 375 8.95 9.91 2.64
C PRO A 375 8.13 11.18 2.34
N LYS A 376 7.77 11.45 1.08
CA LYS A 376 6.98 12.64 0.74
C LYS A 376 5.60 12.57 1.39
N GLY A 377 5.17 13.67 2.03
CA GLY A 377 3.89 13.72 2.75
C GLY A 377 3.95 13.28 4.21
N TRP A 378 5.14 13.05 4.76
CA TRP A 378 5.32 12.59 6.14
C TRP A 378 6.18 13.55 6.95
N ILE A 379 5.81 13.76 8.21
CA ILE A 379 6.64 14.45 9.21
C ILE A 379 7.71 13.47 9.66
N SER A 380 8.95 13.72 9.23
CA SER A 380 10.10 12.86 9.55
C SER A 380 10.89 13.30 10.78
N ALA A 381 10.64 14.51 11.29
CA ALA A 381 11.28 15.01 12.48
C ALA A 381 10.81 14.24 13.73
N HIS A 382 11.74 14.03 14.66
CA HIS A 382 11.48 13.26 15.88
C HIS A 382 10.27 13.80 16.64
N THR A 383 9.35 12.91 16.98
CA THR A 383 8.10 13.20 17.69
C THR A 383 8.02 12.36 18.96
N ALA A 384 7.59 12.96 20.06
CA ALA A 384 7.44 12.24 21.32
C ALA A 384 6.09 11.51 21.34
N TRP A 385 6.13 10.20 21.62
CA TRP A 385 4.95 9.34 21.77
C TRP A 385 4.81 8.94 23.23
N PHE A 386 3.58 8.82 23.74
CA PHE A 386 3.36 8.55 25.16
C PHE A 386 2.14 7.68 25.43
N GLY A 387 2.11 7.15 26.66
CA GLY A 387 1.09 6.23 27.13
C GLY A 387 1.16 4.86 26.44
N ARG A 388 0.34 3.93 26.93
CA ARG A 388 0.16 2.61 26.32
C ARG A 388 -1.32 2.33 26.23
N LEU A 389 -1.83 2.14 25.02
CA LEU A 389 -3.21 1.73 24.84
C LEU A 389 -3.36 0.26 25.27
N HIS A 390 -4.30 -0.02 26.17
CA HIS A 390 -4.59 -1.36 26.74
C HIS A 390 -3.41 -2.10 27.42
N GLY A 391 -2.25 -1.47 27.57
CA GLY A 391 -1.01 -2.09 28.06
C GLY A 391 -1.08 -2.75 29.44
N ASP A 392 -1.98 -2.27 30.31
CA ASP A 392 -2.09 -2.70 31.71
C ASP A 392 -3.30 -3.61 31.98
N LEU A 393 -4.04 -4.00 30.93
CA LEU A 393 -5.23 -4.83 31.09
C LEU A 393 -4.86 -6.31 31.32
N PRO A 394 -5.63 -7.06 32.15
CA PRO A 394 -5.38 -8.48 32.39
C PRO A 394 -5.44 -9.31 31.10
N GLN A 395 -4.52 -10.24 30.96
CA GLN A 395 -4.39 -11.08 29.77
C GLN A 395 -4.32 -12.57 30.17
N THR A 396 -4.96 -13.42 29.35
CA THR A 396 -4.80 -14.88 29.43
C THR A 396 -3.82 -15.35 28.36
N ASN A 397 -2.89 -16.22 28.73
CA ASN A 397 -1.96 -16.87 27.80
C ASN A 397 -2.28 -18.35 27.67
N ILE A 398 -2.31 -18.84 26.44
CA ILE A 398 -2.46 -20.24 26.11
C ILE A 398 -1.19 -20.67 25.39
N VAL A 399 -0.54 -21.69 25.95
CA VAL A 399 0.58 -22.39 25.34
C VAL A 399 0.20 -23.86 25.26
N VAL A 400 0.30 -24.45 24.08
CA VAL A 400 0.02 -25.88 23.90
C VAL A 400 1.32 -26.65 24.06
N ASP A 401 1.42 -27.41 25.15
CA ASP A 401 2.59 -28.26 25.41
C ASP A 401 2.61 -29.50 24.50
N THR A 402 1.44 -30.09 24.22
CA THR A 402 1.31 -31.25 23.34
C THR A 402 -0.05 -31.25 22.62
N PRO A 403 -0.10 -31.58 21.32
CA PRO A 403 1.03 -31.86 20.44
C PRO A 403 1.89 -30.61 20.18
N ASN A 404 3.20 -30.79 19.96
CA ASN A 404 4.15 -29.74 19.62
C ASN A 404 5.16 -30.23 18.57
N ARG A 405 5.91 -29.33 17.94
CA ARG A 405 6.99 -29.69 17.00
C ARG A 405 8.30 -29.97 17.77
N SER A 406 8.27 -30.91 18.71
CA SER A 406 9.46 -31.29 19.51
C SER A 406 10.70 -31.69 18.70
N PHE A 407 10.54 -31.98 17.40
CA PHE A 407 11.65 -32.21 16.48
C PHE A 407 12.42 -30.93 16.09
N GLU A 408 11.79 -29.75 16.13
CA GLU A 408 12.43 -28.45 15.86
C GLU A 408 13.44 -28.07 16.93
N GLN A 409 13.17 -28.44 18.20
CA GLN A 409 14.00 -28.12 19.37
C GLN A 409 14.35 -26.63 19.52
N ASP A 410 13.53 -25.74 18.93
CA ASP A 410 13.72 -24.30 18.92
C ASP A 410 12.58 -23.56 19.66
N GLU A 411 12.52 -22.24 19.44
CA GLU A 411 11.55 -21.35 20.07
C GLU A 411 10.16 -21.35 19.41
N PHE A 412 9.98 -21.99 18.25
CA PHE A 412 8.73 -22.03 17.48
C PHE A 412 7.97 -23.36 17.59
N GLN A 413 8.45 -24.28 18.42
CA GLN A 413 7.86 -25.60 18.58
C GLN A 413 6.42 -25.62 19.15
N HIS A 414 5.99 -24.55 19.82
CA HIS A 414 4.73 -24.47 20.57
C HIS A 414 3.70 -23.54 19.92
N PHE A 415 2.42 -23.92 20.00
CA PHE A 415 1.33 -22.99 19.68
C PHE A 415 1.14 -22.01 20.83
N VAL A 416 1.04 -20.72 20.52
CA VAL A 416 0.97 -19.62 21.49
C VAL A 416 -0.16 -18.65 21.12
N LEU A 417 -0.97 -18.28 22.11
CA LEU A 417 -2.08 -17.34 21.94
C LEU A 417 -2.28 -16.48 23.19
N GLY A 418 -2.35 -15.16 23.03
CA GLY A 418 -2.86 -14.24 24.05
C GLY A 418 -4.34 -13.93 23.83
N ILE A 419 -5.11 -13.77 24.91
CA ILE A 419 -6.54 -13.40 24.88
C ILE A 419 -6.79 -12.26 25.88
N GLY A 420 -7.50 -11.23 25.41
CA GLY A 420 -7.77 -10.00 26.16
C GLY A 420 -6.50 -9.17 26.42
N GLY A 421 -6.58 -8.18 27.28
CA GLY A 421 -5.43 -7.35 27.63
C GLY A 421 -5.07 -6.41 26.47
N THR A 422 -3.81 -6.43 26.03
CA THR A 422 -3.39 -5.66 24.85
C THR A 422 -4.08 -6.09 23.55
N CYS A 423 -4.67 -7.28 23.56
CA CYS A 423 -5.44 -7.82 22.45
C CYS A 423 -6.84 -7.20 22.30
N ASP A 424 -7.30 -6.38 23.25
CA ASP A 424 -8.59 -5.68 23.16
C ASP A 424 -8.65 -4.70 21.98
N SER A 425 -7.52 -4.40 21.34
CA SER A 425 -7.45 -3.66 20.08
C SER A 425 -7.88 -4.47 18.84
N PHE A 426 -7.97 -5.80 18.95
CA PHE A 426 -8.24 -6.70 17.81
C PHE A 426 -9.63 -7.35 17.90
N THR A 427 -10.12 -7.85 16.77
CA THR A 427 -11.37 -8.60 16.65
C THR A 427 -11.15 -9.91 15.87
N PRO A 428 -11.31 -11.08 16.51
CA PRO A 428 -11.52 -11.26 17.96
C PRO A 428 -10.33 -10.75 18.80
N PRO A 429 -10.52 -10.49 20.11
CA PRO A 429 -9.48 -9.98 20.99
C PRO A 429 -8.48 -11.08 21.41
N GLU A 430 -7.88 -11.71 20.41
CA GLU A 430 -6.89 -12.78 20.58
C GLU A 430 -5.85 -12.77 19.44
N GLY A 431 -4.64 -13.24 19.74
CA GLY A 431 -3.56 -13.31 18.76
C GLY A 431 -2.20 -13.70 19.33
N TYR A 432 -1.27 -14.03 18.44
CA TYR A 432 0.08 -14.49 18.81
C TYR A 432 0.84 -13.40 19.57
N TRP A 433 1.05 -12.22 18.97
CA TRP A 433 1.79 -11.10 19.57
C TRP A 433 1.17 -10.51 20.83
N CYS A 434 -0.09 -10.80 21.12
CA CYS A 434 -0.63 -10.46 22.42
C CYS A 434 0.01 -11.29 23.52
N SER A 435 0.46 -12.51 23.25
CA SER A 435 1.04 -13.38 24.28
C SER A 435 2.30 -12.81 24.92
N THR A 436 2.50 -13.10 26.21
CA THR A 436 3.77 -12.88 26.92
C THR A 436 4.81 -13.98 26.65
N ASN A 437 4.43 -15.03 25.92
CA ASN A 437 5.29 -16.17 25.57
C ASN A 437 5.62 -16.18 24.06
N THR A 438 5.66 -15.02 23.43
CA THR A 438 6.06 -14.91 22.02
C THR A 438 7.58 -15.00 21.86
N SER A 439 7.98 -15.53 20.71
CA SER A 439 9.36 -15.75 20.28
C SER A 439 9.63 -15.17 18.88
N GLY A 440 10.91 -15.05 18.50
CA GLY A 440 11.36 -14.45 17.24
C GLY A 440 12.00 -13.06 17.37
N GLY A 441 12.35 -12.45 16.23
CA GLY A 441 13.10 -11.19 16.12
C GLY A 441 12.56 -10.07 17.02
N GLY A 442 13.26 -9.81 18.13
CA GLY A 442 12.91 -8.76 19.10
C GLY A 442 11.60 -8.98 19.85
N ALA A 443 11.12 -10.22 20.01
CA ALA A 443 9.80 -10.59 20.54
C ALA A 443 9.36 -9.79 21.77
N PHE A 444 8.12 -9.31 21.75
CA PHE A 444 7.51 -8.64 22.90
C PHE A 444 5.99 -8.65 22.79
N THR A 445 5.30 -8.53 23.92
CA THR A 445 3.85 -8.36 23.99
C THR A 445 3.41 -7.07 23.32
N TYR A 446 2.51 -7.21 22.34
CA TYR A 446 1.91 -6.14 21.56
C TYR A 446 1.52 -4.97 22.46
N ARG A 447 1.89 -3.78 22.01
CA ARG A 447 1.59 -2.52 22.66
C ARG A 447 1.72 -1.41 21.62
N ILE A 448 0.96 -0.35 21.81
CA ILE A 448 0.91 0.82 20.93
C ILE A 448 0.78 2.08 21.79
N PRO A 449 1.26 3.24 21.33
CA PRO A 449 1.12 4.49 22.05
C PRO A 449 -0.36 4.89 22.19
N ALA A 450 -0.67 5.70 23.21
CA ALA A 450 -2.01 6.26 23.43
C ALA A 450 -2.12 7.75 23.04
N GLY A 451 -1.00 8.35 22.63
CA GLY A 451 -0.95 9.75 22.20
C GLY A 451 0.42 10.14 21.67
N LEU A 452 0.49 11.36 21.11
CA LEU A 452 1.73 12.00 20.69
C LEU A 452 1.75 13.48 21.09
N GLN A 453 2.95 14.01 21.28
CA GLN A 453 3.25 15.42 21.45
C GLN A 453 3.77 15.99 20.14
N TYR A 454 3.10 17.00 19.61
CA TYR A 454 3.52 17.76 18.46
C TYR A 454 4.15 19.09 18.90
N SER A 455 4.62 19.87 17.93
CA SER A 455 4.96 21.28 18.13
C SER A 455 4.55 22.08 16.90
N GLN A 456 4.52 23.41 17.00
CA GLN A 456 4.26 24.26 15.83
C GLN A 456 5.32 24.12 14.73
N GLN A 457 6.54 23.68 15.04
CA GLN A 457 7.55 23.42 14.01
C GLN A 457 7.23 22.13 13.22
N LEU A 458 6.68 21.12 13.88
CA LEU A 458 6.27 19.86 13.27
C LEU A 458 4.95 20.01 12.50
N LEU A 459 4.02 20.78 13.07
CA LEU A 459 2.67 20.99 12.56
C LEU A 459 2.36 22.50 12.52
N PRO A 460 2.81 23.23 11.48
CA PRO A 460 2.77 24.69 11.40
C PRO A 460 1.38 25.30 11.55
N HIS A 461 0.35 24.62 11.06
CA HIS A 461 -1.03 25.13 11.11
C HIS A 461 -1.77 24.75 12.40
N SER A 462 -1.16 23.98 13.31
CA SER A 462 -1.80 23.49 14.55
C SER A 462 -2.34 24.61 15.46
N HIS A 463 -1.73 25.80 15.44
CA HIS A 463 -2.19 26.97 16.19
C HIS A 463 -3.56 27.51 15.70
N ALA A 464 -3.96 27.17 14.47
CA ALA A 464 -5.22 27.56 13.88
C ALA A 464 -6.33 26.52 14.11
N TYR A 465 -5.99 25.28 14.47
CA TYR A 465 -6.96 24.20 14.60
C TYR A 465 -8.05 24.54 15.62
N VAL A 466 -9.30 24.60 15.15
CA VAL A 466 -10.44 24.80 16.04
C VAL A 466 -10.76 23.52 16.81
N ASN A 467 -10.68 22.38 16.13
CA ASN A 467 -10.87 21.07 16.72
C ASN A 467 -10.26 19.99 15.83
N ALA A 468 -9.45 19.10 16.39
CA ALA A 468 -8.87 17.95 15.70
C ALA A 468 -9.52 16.61 16.11
N THR A 469 -10.56 16.59 16.97
CA THR A 469 -11.29 15.35 17.26
C THR A 469 -11.91 14.78 15.98
N GLY A 470 -11.71 13.49 15.74
CA GLY A 470 -12.08 12.79 14.51
C GLY A 470 -11.02 12.90 13.40
N ALA A 471 -9.91 13.60 13.63
CA ALA A 471 -8.73 13.52 12.77
C ALA A 471 -8.13 12.12 12.83
N ILE A 472 -7.46 11.71 11.75
CA ILE A 472 -6.70 10.46 11.71
C ILE A 472 -5.22 10.81 11.70
N VAL A 473 -4.48 10.32 12.69
CA VAL A 473 -3.03 10.30 12.66
C VAL A 473 -2.60 8.99 12.02
N GLN A 474 -1.92 9.06 10.89
CA GLN A 474 -1.27 7.90 10.29
C GLN A 474 0.22 7.94 10.60
N ALA A 475 0.78 6.82 11.06
CA ALA A 475 2.15 6.76 11.52
C ALA A 475 2.82 5.46 11.09
N TRP A 476 4.10 5.52 10.75
CA TRP A 476 4.89 4.30 10.67
C TRP A 476 5.14 3.73 12.05
N ARG A 477 5.08 2.41 12.16
CA ARG A 477 5.79 1.71 13.22
C ARG A 477 7.30 1.94 13.02
N PRO A 478 8.09 2.17 14.08
CA PRO A 478 9.55 2.16 13.99
C PRO A 478 10.06 0.90 13.27
N GLY A 479 11.00 1.08 12.34
CA GLY A 479 11.51 0.00 11.48
C GLY A 479 10.69 -0.24 10.20
N HIS A 480 9.58 0.50 10.00
CA HIS A 480 8.78 0.50 8.76
C HIS A 480 8.13 -0.84 8.39
N TRP A 481 7.89 -1.72 9.37
CA TRP A 481 7.27 -3.03 9.12
C TRP A 481 5.76 -2.96 8.88
N ALA A 482 5.11 -1.93 9.46
CA ALA A 482 3.68 -1.68 9.31
C ALA A 482 3.37 -0.18 9.52
N SER A 483 2.28 0.28 8.94
CA SER A 483 1.69 1.59 9.24
C SER A 483 0.53 1.43 10.22
N TRP A 484 0.27 2.46 11.01
CA TRP A 484 -0.82 2.55 11.96
C TRP A 484 -1.69 3.76 11.68
N MET A 485 -2.97 3.63 12.03
CA MET A 485 -3.93 4.71 11.98
C MET A 485 -4.59 4.85 13.35
N PHE A 486 -4.62 6.06 13.87
CA PHE A 486 -5.19 6.42 15.18
C PHE A 486 -6.25 7.51 15.02
N GLU A 487 -7.43 7.28 15.60
CA GLU A 487 -8.52 8.26 15.60
C GLU A 487 -8.38 9.18 16.82
N VAL A 488 -8.14 10.47 16.56
CA VAL A 488 -7.96 11.48 17.62
C VAL A 488 -9.28 11.70 18.34
N ASP A 489 -9.33 11.39 19.64
CA ASP A 489 -10.48 11.69 20.52
C ASP A 489 -10.18 12.79 21.54
N GLY A 490 -8.90 13.03 21.85
CA GLY A 490 -8.42 14.15 22.66
C GLY A 490 -7.52 15.10 21.90
N PHE A 491 -7.92 16.37 21.84
CA PHE A 491 -7.12 17.47 21.29
C PHE A 491 -6.77 18.45 22.41
N HIS A 492 -5.47 18.61 22.69
CA HIS A 492 -4.96 19.40 23.82
C HIS A 492 -3.97 20.48 23.35
N PRO A 493 -4.44 21.58 22.75
CA PRO A 493 -3.57 22.59 22.16
C PRO A 493 -2.69 23.31 23.17
N GLN A 494 -3.09 23.40 24.45
CA GLN A 494 -2.27 24.02 25.50
C GLN A 494 -1.01 23.20 25.83
N ASN A 495 -1.08 21.89 25.57
CA ASN A 495 -0.02 20.93 25.83
C ASN A 495 0.60 20.38 24.53
N GLU A 496 0.21 20.96 23.39
CA GLU A 496 0.59 20.53 22.03
C GLU A 496 0.53 19.00 21.85
N SER A 497 -0.62 18.39 22.19
CA SER A 497 -0.76 16.93 22.13
C SER A 497 -2.10 16.43 21.60
N PHE A 498 -2.05 15.23 21.04
CA PHE A 498 -3.21 14.42 20.65
C PHE A 498 -3.23 13.13 21.47
N THR A 499 -4.43 12.66 21.81
CA THR A 499 -4.65 11.33 22.41
C THR A 499 -5.73 10.57 21.65
N TRP A 500 -5.72 9.25 21.82
CA TRP A 500 -6.68 8.35 21.20
C TRP A 500 -6.94 7.13 22.07
N THR A 501 -8.14 6.59 21.92
CA THR A 501 -8.56 5.30 22.50
C THR A 501 -8.78 4.21 21.45
N ARG A 502 -8.62 4.54 20.16
CA ARG A 502 -8.87 3.62 19.03
C ARG A 502 -7.81 3.77 17.93
N GLY A 503 -7.32 2.63 17.44
CA GLY A 503 -6.37 2.55 16.34
C GLY A 503 -5.18 1.63 16.61
N GLY A 504 -4.20 1.64 15.72
CA GLY A 504 -2.92 0.93 15.85
C GLY A 504 -2.93 -0.57 15.53
N PHE A 505 -4.09 -1.14 15.22
CA PHE A 505 -4.28 -2.58 14.97
C PHE A 505 -4.02 -3.03 13.52
N GLN A 506 -3.58 -2.13 12.64
CA GLN A 506 -3.29 -2.44 11.22
C GLN A 506 -1.98 -3.23 11.05
N GLY A 507 -1.19 -3.37 12.11
CA GLY A 507 -0.07 -4.31 12.18
C GLY A 507 -0.02 -5.00 13.53
N ALA A 508 0.40 -6.26 13.54
CA ALA A 508 0.27 -7.14 14.70
C ALA A 508 1.42 -7.01 15.71
N ARG A 509 2.55 -6.41 15.32
CA ARG A 509 3.78 -6.43 16.12
C ARG A 509 3.85 -5.38 17.24
N GLY A 510 3.24 -4.21 17.05
CA GLY A 510 3.24 -3.11 18.02
C GLY A 510 4.61 -2.41 18.20
N SER A 511 4.65 -1.31 18.97
CA SER A 511 5.82 -0.62 19.53
C SER A 511 5.34 0.42 20.56
N ASP A 512 6.21 0.85 21.49
CA ASP A 512 5.90 1.94 22.42
C ASP A 512 5.86 3.33 21.77
N SER A 513 6.38 3.46 20.56
CA SER A 513 6.45 4.71 19.81
C SER A 513 6.07 4.52 18.36
N GLY A 514 5.56 5.57 17.73
CA GLY A 514 5.53 5.71 16.28
C GLY A 514 6.83 6.30 15.74
N ALA A 515 6.96 6.35 14.42
CA ALA A 515 8.03 7.00 13.69
C ALA A 515 7.48 8.19 12.91
N GLU A 516 7.71 8.25 11.60
CA GLU A 516 7.18 9.31 10.74
C GLU A 516 5.65 9.25 10.70
N TRP A 517 5.00 10.39 10.65
CA TRP A 517 3.54 10.46 10.70
C TRP A 517 2.98 11.65 9.92
N PHE A 518 1.68 11.62 9.66
CA PHE A 518 0.91 12.75 9.15
C PHE A 518 -0.48 12.77 9.79
N ILE A 519 -1.17 13.90 9.70
CA ILE A 519 -2.55 14.04 10.18
C ILE A 519 -3.46 14.37 9.01
N GLU A 520 -4.64 13.75 8.96
CA GLU A 520 -5.67 14.02 7.97
C GLU A 520 -7.03 14.23 8.62
N ASN A 521 -8.00 14.70 7.83
CA ASN A 521 -9.35 15.05 8.26
C ASN A 521 -9.40 16.29 9.18
N VAL A 522 -8.55 17.28 8.91
CA VAL A 522 -8.56 18.58 9.61
C VAL A 522 -8.94 19.67 8.61
N PHE A 523 -9.93 20.49 8.95
CA PHE A 523 -10.43 21.51 8.02
C PHE A 523 -9.36 22.56 7.67
N GLU A 524 -8.55 22.91 8.66
CA GLU A 524 -7.46 23.87 8.53
C GLU A 524 -6.34 23.41 7.61
N GLU A 525 -6.26 22.11 7.31
CA GLU A 525 -5.34 21.50 6.33
C GLU A 525 -6.00 21.30 4.96
N LEU A 526 -7.07 22.03 4.66
CA LEU A 526 -7.67 22.10 3.32
C LEU A 526 -7.03 23.25 2.54
N ASP A 527 -5.82 23.04 2.06
CA ASP A 527 -5.01 24.11 1.45
C ASP A 527 -4.24 23.70 0.18
N ALA A 528 -4.35 22.43 -0.24
CA ALA A 528 -3.73 21.91 -1.45
C ALA A 528 -4.75 21.45 -2.53
N PRO A 529 -4.37 21.48 -3.83
CA PRO A 529 -5.22 20.99 -4.92
C PRO A 529 -5.75 19.57 -4.71
N ASN A 530 -7.03 19.36 -5.05
CA ASN A 530 -7.72 18.06 -4.97
C ASN A 530 -7.98 17.55 -3.55
N GLU A 531 -7.76 18.39 -2.53
CA GLU A 531 -8.14 18.06 -1.16
C GLU A 531 -9.62 18.34 -0.88
N TYR A 532 -10.21 17.58 0.04
CA TYR A 532 -11.57 17.78 0.52
C TYR A 532 -11.65 17.66 2.04
N TYR A 533 -12.66 18.31 2.62
CA TYR A 533 -13.05 18.14 4.01
C TYR A 533 -14.57 18.03 4.10
N TYR A 534 -15.08 17.09 4.89
CA TYR A 534 -16.51 16.94 5.14
C TYR A 534 -16.86 17.31 6.57
N ASP A 535 -17.73 18.30 6.75
CA ASP A 535 -18.29 18.62 8.05
C ASP A 535 -19.65 17.94 8.26
N ALA A 536 -19.64 16.79 8.92
CA ALA A 536 -20.84 16.04 9.27
C ALA A 536 -21.83 16.83 10.14
N ARG A 537 -21.34 17.73 11.01
CA ARG A 537 -22.21 18.53 11.90
C ARG A 537 -22.97 19.60 11.13
N LYS A 538 -22.38 20.10 10.04
CA LYS A 538 -23.01 21.11 9.16
C LYS A 538 -23.65 20.50 7.92
N GLY A 539 -23.42 19.22 7.66
CA GLY A 539 -23.81 18.58 6.40
C GLY A 539 -23.22 19.29 5.19
N ALA A 540 -21.96 19.71 5.27
CA ALA A 540 -21.31 20.52 4.24
C ALA A 540 -20.00 19.89 3.75
N LEU A 541 -19.85 19.81 2.43
CA LEU A 541 -18.64 19.36 1.77
C LEU A 541 -17.82 20.57 1.34
N TYR A 542 -16.52 20.53 1.61
CA TYR A 542 -15.55 21.53 1.21
C TYR A 542 -14.53 20.88 0.29
N LEU A 543 -14.16 21.56 -0.79
CA LEU A 543 -13.26 21.05 -1.82
C LEU A 543 -12.29 22.15 -2.22
N TYR A 544 -11.01 21.83 -2.22
CA TYR A 544 -10.00 22.67 -2.83
C TYR A 544 -9.98 22.40 -4.35
N TYR A 545 -10.43 23.40 -5.11
CA TYR A 545 -10.48 23.39 -6.56
C TYR A 545 -10.03 24.74 -7.10
N ASN A 546 -9.03 24.72 -7.99
CA ASN A 546 -8.43 25.93 -8.54
C ASN A 546 -9.49 26.78 -9.29
N GLY A 547 -9.89 27.91 -8.71
CA GLY A 547 -10.94 28.76 -9.28
C GLY A 547 -10.57 29.37 -10.64
N SER A 548 -9.29 29.33 -11.04
CA SER A 548 -8.80 29.80 -12.34
C SER A 548 -9.17 28.86 -13.49
N VAL A 549 -9.44 27.57 -13.20
CA VAL A 549 -9.90 26.58 -14.19
C VAL A 549 -11.42 26.40 -14.20
N GLY A 550 -12.14 27.15 -13.35
CA GLY A 550 -13.60 27.17 -13.30
C GLY A 550 -14.17 26.82 -11.92
N THR A 551 -15.47 26.53 -11.89
CA THR A 551 -16.15 25.97 -10.71
C THR A 551 -15.86 24.48 -10.60
N PRO A 552 -15.94 23.88 -9.40
CA PRO A 552 -15.86 22.43 -9.26
C PRO A 552 -16.93 21.70 -10.10
N PRO A 553 -16.72 20.41 -10.41
CA PRO A 553 -17.68 19.61 -11.16
C PRO A 553 -19.07 19.62 -10.52
N PRO A 554 -20.14 19.57 -11.33
CA PRO A 554 -21.49 19.37 -10.81
C PRO A 554 -21.59 18.01 -10.10
N ALA A 555 -22.68 17.79 -9.37
CA ALA A 555 -23.00 16.56 -8.64
C ALA A 555 -22.66 15.25 -9.37
N SER A 556 -22.94 15.18 -10.68
CA SER A 556 -22.69 13.99 -11.49
C SER A 556 -21.21 13.59 -11.57
N GLY A 557 -20.30 14.50 -11.22
CA GLY A 557 -18.86 14.27 -11.13
C GLY A 557 -18.35 14.16 -9.70
N VAL A 558 -19.19 14.12 -8.66
CA VAL A 558 -18.73 14.05 -7.26
C VAL A 558 -19.47 12.96 -6.50
N GLU A 559 -18.73 11.95 -6.05
CA GLU A 559 -19.29 10.76 -5.39
C GLU A 559 -18.54 10.45 -4.10
N ALA A 560 -19.26 10.15 -3.02
CA ALA A 560 -18.64 9.69 -1.77
C ALA A 560 -18.54 8.17 -1.77
N THR A 561 -17.41 7.60 -1.37
CA THR A 561 -17.34 6.15 -1.14
C THR A 561 -18.25 5.77 0.02
N ASN A 562 -18.96 4.64 -0.08
CA ASN A 562 -19.93 4.24 0.94
C ASN A 562 -19.89 2.74 1.24
N LEU A 563 -20.17 1.86 0.27
CA LEU A 563 -20.09 0.41 0.54
C LEU A 563 -18.63 -0.08 0.57
N LYS A 564 -18.33 -0.91 1.56
CA LYS A 564 -17.06 -1.64 1.70
C LYS A 564 -17.09 -3.00 1.03
N VAL A 565 -18.27 -3.62 0.99
CA VAL A 565 -18.54 -4.92 0.37
C VAL A 565 -19.65 -4.74 -0.65
N LEU A 566 -19.36 -5.03 -1.92
CA LEU A 566 -20.35 -5.01 -3.00
C LEU A 566 -21.02 -6.37 -3.16
N ILE A 567 -20.24 -7.45 -3.10
CA ILE A 567 -20.74 -8.82 -3.17
C ILE A 567 -20.28 -9.59 -1.94
N SER A 568 -21.22 -10.11 -1.17
CA SER A 568 -21.00 -10.97 -0.01
C SER A 568 -21.61 -12.34 -0.30
N ALA A 569 -20.77 -13.31 -0.64
CA ALA A 569 -21.18 -14.69 -0.88
C ALA A 569 -20.80 -15.53 0.34
N VAL A 570 -21.78 -15.79 1.20
CA VAL A 570 -21.58 -16.43 2.50
C VAL A 570 -22.51 -17.61 2.67
N ALA A 571 -21.95 -18.78 2.91
CA ALA A 571 -22.68 -19.98 3.30
C ALA A 571 -21.92 -20.81 4.35
N ALA A 572 -22.59 -21.81 4.91
CA ALA A 572 -21.94 -22.71 5.87
C ALA A 572 -21.08 -23.74 5.14
N GLN A 573 -20.00 -24.19 5.77
CA GLN A 573 -19.18 -25.30 5.26
C GLN A 573 -20.01 -26.58 4.96
N ALA A 574 -21.09 -26.81 5.70
CA ALA A 574 -21.97 -27.97 5.50
C ALA A 574 -22.95 -27.84 4.33
N ASP A 575 -23.17 -26.64 3.82
CA ASP A 575 -24.06 -26.33 2.69
C ASP A 575 -23.47 -25.15 1.89
N PRO A 576 -22.36 -25.36 1.17
CA PRO A 576 -21.61 -24.28 0.54
C PRO A 576 -22.31 -23.75 -0.72
N ILE A 577 -21.97 -22.52 -1.12
CA ILE A 577 -22.31 -22.01 -2.46
C ILE A 577 -21.40 -22.71 -3.47
N THR A 578 -21.97 -23.49 -4.38
CA THR A 578 -21.19 -24.23 -5.39
C THR A 578 -21.26 -23.54 -6.75
N ASN A 579 -20.17 -23.50 -7.51
CA ASN A 579 -20.12 -23.02 -8.90
C ASN A 579 -20.58 -21.56 -9.12
N LEU A 580 -20.33 -20.66 -8.15
CA LEU A 580 -20.59 -19.22 -8.32
C LEU A 580 -19.59 -18.62 -9.31
N THR A 581 -20.06 -17.93 -10.35
CA THR A 581 -19.21 -17.24 -11.32
C THR A 581 -19.45 -15.74 -11.31
N ILE A 582 -18.38 -14.95 -11.19
CA ILE A 582 -18.35 -13.50 -11.30
C ILE A 582 -17.35 -13.16 -12.40
N ARG A 583 -17.79 -12.62 -13.54
CA ARG A 583 -16.88 -12.40 -14.67
C ARG A 583 -17.12 -11.15 -15.50
N GLY A 584 -16.04 -10.53 -15.99
CA GLY A 584 -16.14 -9.40 -16.92
C GLY A 584 -16.71 -8.11 -16.33
N LEU A 585 -16.67 -7.97 -15.00
CA LEU A 585 -17.26 -6.83 -14.28
C LEU A 585 -16.18 -5.85 -13.83
N HIS A 586 -16.52 -4.56 -13.77
CA HIS A 586 -15.63 -3.51 -13.25
C HIS A 586 -16.11 -3.01 -11.90
N PHE A 587 -15.40 -3.36 -10.84
CA PHE A 587 -15.65 -2.90 -9.49
C PHE A 587 -14.84 -1.64 -9.18
N ARG A 588 -15.48 -0.62 -8.60
CA ARG A 588 -14.81 0.62 -8.23
C ARG A 588 -15.34 1.23 -6.94
N ASP A 589 -14.52 2.11 -6.37
CA ASP A 589 -14.85 3.02 -5.27
C ASP A 589 -15.31 2.35 -3.97
N GLY A 590 -14.76 1.18 -3.66
CA GLY A 590 -14.90 0.59 -2.33
C GLY A 590 -14.47 1.57 -1.23
N ALA A 591 -15.25 1.67 -0.15
CA ALA A 591 -14.96 2.56 0.97
C ALA A 591 -13.77 2.08 1.83
N LEU A 592 -13.15 3.03 2.55
CA LEU A 592 -11.99 2.79 3.41
C LEU A 592 -12.29 1.78 4.52
N THR A 593 -11.33 0.89 4.79
CA THR A 593 -11.43 -0.17 5.79
C THR A 593 -10.33 -0.14 6.87
N TYR A 594 -9.35 0.76 6.80
CA TYR A 594 -8.22 0.74 7.75
C TYR A 594 -8.61 0.97 9.22
N MET A 595 -9.78 1.56 9.53
CA MET A 595 -10.28 1.68 10.91
C MET A 595 -11.32 0.61 11.28
N ASP A 596 -11.60 -0.34 10.38
CA ASP A 596 -12.50 -1.45 10.69
C ASP A 596 -11.88 -2.40 11.69
N PRO A 597 -12.65 -3.33 12.28
CA PRO A 597 -12.06 -4.32 13.17
C PRO A 597 -11.05 -5.21 12.43
N HIS A 598 -9.79 -5.15 12.86
CA HIS A 598 -8.72 -6.06 12.41
C HIS A 598 -8.54 -7.19 13.41
N GLY A 599 -8.25 -8.39 12.92
CA GLY A 599 -7.74 -9.48 13.74
C GLY A 599 -6.29 -9.80 13.40
N MET A 600 -5.69 -10.71 14.17
CA MET A 600 -4.35 -11.22 13.93
C MET A 600 -4.45 -12.60 13.28
N PRO A 601 -4.15 -12.75 11.97
CA PRO A 601 -4.46 -13.99 11.28
C PRO A 601 -3.79 -15.23 11.87
N SER A 602 -2.52 -15.09 12.28
CA SER A 602 -1.69 -16.16 12.84
C SER A 602 -0.46 -15.58 13.57
N GLY A 603 0.71 -16.22 13.40
CA GLY A 603 1.97 -15.83 14.07
C GLY A 603 2.82 -14.82 13.29
N GLY A 604 2.43 -14.51 12.05
CA GLY A 604 3.05 -13.44 11.26
C GLY A 604 2.64 -12.04 11.75
N ASP A 605 3.17 -11.03 11.07
CA ASP A 605 3.12 -9.65 11.56
C ASP A 605 1.88 -8.87 11.11
N TRP A 606 1.00 -9.46 10.29
CA TRP A 606 -0.18 -8.79 9.73
C TRP A 606 -1.29 -8.59 10.76
N GLY A 607 -1.78 -7.36 10.86
CA GLY A 607 -3.16 -7.09 11.28
C GLY A 607 -4.04 -7.06 10.03
N LEU A 608 -5.21 -7.71 10.05
CA LEU A 608 -6.06 -7.79 8.87
C LEU A 608 -7.54 -7.71 9.22
N GLN A 609 -8.27 -6.84 8.53
CA GLN A 609 -9.71 -6.77 8.53
C GLN A 609 -10.31 -7.94 7.75
N ARG A 610 -11.35 -8.57 8.29
CA ARG A 610 -12.07 -9.66 7.63
C ARG A 610 -13.20 -9.11 6.74
N THR A 611 -12.83 -8.35 5.72
CA THR A 611 -13.76 -7.74 4.76
C THR A 611 -13.07 -7.55 3.41
N ALA A 612 -13.84 -7.52 2.33
CA ALA A 612 -13.35 -7.16 1.00
C ALA A 612 -14.50 -6.74 0.09
N LEU A 613 -14.18 -6.05 -1.00
CA LEU A 613 -15.18 -5.61 -1.99
C LEU A 613 -15.97 -6.79 -2.58
N VAL A 614 -15.28 -7.90 -2.84
CA VAL A 614 -15.86 -9.21 -3.12
C VAL A 614 -15.42 -10.18 -2.02
N PHE A 615 -16.36 -10.60 -1.19
CA PHE A 615 -16.12 -11.44 -0.02
C PHE A 615 -16.73 -12.83 -0.22
N LEU A 616 -15.91 -13.88 -0.14
CA LEU A 616 -16.29 -15.28 -0.34
C LEU A 616 -16.01 -16.10 0.92
N GLU A 617 -17.05 -16.69 1.51
CA GLU A 617 -16.97 -17.61 2.65
C GLU A 617 -17.96 -18.75 2.50
N GLY A 618 -17.52 -19.99 2.66
CA GLY A 618 -18.37 -21.16 2.44
C GLY A 618 -18.64 -21.45 0.98
N THR A 619 -17.63 -21.38 0.11
CA THR A 619 -17.81 -21.61 -1.34
C THR A 619 -17.03 -22.82 -1.86
N GLU A 620 -17.55 -23.47 -2.90
CA GLU A 620 -16.82 -24.47 -3.68
C GLU A 620 -16.89 -24.13 -5.17
N HIS A 621 -15.76 -24.20 -5.87
CA HIS A 621 -15.66 -23.88 -7.30
C HIS A 621 -16.13 -22.45 -7.65
N ALA A 622 -15.91 -21.48 -6.75
CA ALA A 622 -16.14 -20.08 -7.05
C ALA A 622 -15.12 -19.59 -8.10
N LEU A 623 -15.59 -18.87 -9.12
CA LEU A 623 -14.77 -18.31 -10.19
C LEU A 623 -14.92 -16.78 -10.24
N VAL A 624 -13.82 -16.05 -10.07
CA VAL A 624 -13.74 -14.61 -10.33
C VAL A 624 -12.77 -14.36 -11.48
N GLN A 625 -13.28 -13.92 -12.63
CA GLN A 625 -12.50 -13.88 -13.86
C GLN A 625 -12.71 -12.64 -14.73
N GLY A 626 -11.63 -12.08 -15.28
CA GLY A 626 -11.76 -11.03 -16.29
C GLY A 626 -12.34 -9.74 -15.71
N CYS A 627 -12.25 -9.56 -14.39
CA CYS A 627 -12.78 -8.40 -13.69
C CYS A 627 -11.68 -7.34 -13.52
N ASN A 628 -12.11 -6.09 -13.37
CA ASN A 628 -11.23 -4.98 -13.02
C ASN A 628 -11.65 -4.40 -11.68
N PHE A 629 -10.69 -4.17 -10.80
CA PHE A 629 -10.87 -3.57 -9.49
C PHE A 629 -10.05 -2.28 -9.44
N THR A 630 -10.71 -1.13 -9.60
CA THR A 630 -10.02 0.17 -9.67
C THR A 630 -10.37 1.06 -8.49
N ARG A 631 -9.37 1.68 -7.85
CA ARG A 631 -9.56 2.74 -6.85
C ARG A 631 -10.50 2.30 -5.71
N ASN A 632 -10.25 1.11 -5.17
CA ASN A 632 -10.92 0.60 -3.99
C ASN A 632 -10.05 0.88 -2.76
N ASP A 633 -10.66 1.22 -1.63
CA ASP A 633 -9.93 1.81 -0.50
C ASP A 633 -9.60 0.79 0.60
N GLY A 634 -9.90 -0.49 0.35
CA GLY A 634 -9.62 -1.63 1.23
C GLY A 634 -9.23 -2.87 0.43
N ILE A 635 -9.50 -4.07 0.96
CA ILE A 635 -9.21 -5.34 0.25
C ILE A 635 -10.15 -5.51 -0.94
N ALA A 636 -9.61 -5.88 -2.11
CA ALA A 636 -10.45 -6.08 -3.30
C ALA A 636 -11.18 -7.43 -3.29
N LEU A 637 -10.50 -8.53 -2.96
CA LEU A 637 -11.09 -9.86 -2.91
C LEU A 637 -10.61 -10.65 -1.69
N MET A 638 -11.52 -11.27 -0.95
CA MET A 638 -11.19 -12.14 0.18
C MET A 638 -11.80 -13.54 0.08
N LEU A 639 -10.96 -14.56 0.29
CA LEU A 639 -11.34 -15.94 0.59
C LEU A 639 -11.30 -16.14 2.11
N SER A 640 -12.44 -15.96 2.77
CA SER A 640 -12.57 -16.09 4.23
C SER A 640 -13.07 -17.48 4.60
N GLY A 641 -12.51 -18.09 5.65
CA GLY A 641 -13.00 -19.36 6.18
C GLY A 641 -12.98 -20.50 5.17
N TYR A 642 -14.04 -21.30 5.10
CA TYR A 642 -14.11 -22.45 4.18
C TYR A 642 -14.23 -22.01 2.72
N ASN A 643 -13.22 -22.32 1.89
CA ASN A 643 -13.33 -22.24 0.44
C ASN A 643 -12.62 -23.45 -0.19
N ARG A 644 -13.19 -24.05 -1.26
CA ARG A 644 -12.57 -25.15 -2.01
C ARG A 644 -12.54 -24.86 -3.50
N PHE A 645 -11.42 -25.08 -4.15
CA PHE A 645 -11.31 -24.95 -5.61
C PHE A 645 -11.69 -23.57 -6.14
N ALA A 646 -11.51 -22.52 -5.33
CA ALA A 646 -11.74 -21.15 -5.77
C ALA A 646 -10.71 -20.78 -6.85
N THR A 647 -11.16 -20.18 -7.94
CA THR A 647 -10.31 -19.73 -9.05
C THR A 647 -10.46 -18.23 -9.22
N ILE A 648 -9.37 -17.49 -9.03
CA ILE A 648 -9.29 -16.04 -9.21
C ILE A 648 -8.28 -15.81 -10.33
N ARG A 649 -8.76 -15.46 -11.52
CA ARG A 649 -7.88 -15.39 -12.69
C ARG A 649 -8.16 -14.29 -13.69
N ASP A 650 -7.14 -13.89 -14.42
CA ASP A 650 -7.25 -12.89 -15.50
C ASP A 650 -7.92 -11.60 -14.99
N ASN A 651 -7.66 -11.17 -13.75
CA ASN A 651 -8.22 -9.94 -13.18
C ASN A 651 -7.15 -8.86 -13.08
N GLU A 652 -7.57 -7.60 -13.19
CA GLU A 652 -6.74 -6.43 -12.91
C GLU A 652 -7.15 -5.78 -11.60
N ILE A 653 -6.19 -5.49 -10.72
CA ILE A 653 -6.42 -4.79 -9.46
C ILE A 653 -5.43 -3.63 -9.37
N VAL A 654 -5.94 -2.40 -9.33
CA VAL A 654 -5.11 -1.20 -9.47
C VAL A 654 -5.60 -0.03 -8.61
N LEU A 655 -4.65 0.75 -8.07
CA LEU A 655 -4.88 1.86 -7.14
C LEU A 655 -5.65 1.42 -5.89
N ASN A 656 -5.27 0.28 -5.34
CA ASN A 656 -5.95 -0.38 -4.22
C ASN A 656 -5.40 0.10 -2.87
N GLY A 657 -6.28 0.35 -1.89
CA GLY A 657 -5.93 0.92 -0.60
C GLY A 657 -5.16 0.00 0.34
N ASP A 658 -5.33 -1.31 0.17
CA ASP A 658 -4.79 -2.38 1.01
C ASP A 658 -4.42 -3.59 0.12
N SER A 659 -4.37 -4.80 0.68
CA SER A 659 -4.08 -6.06 0.01
C SER A 659 -5.06 -6.32 -1.14
N ALA A 660 -4.54 -6.80 -2.27
CA ALA A 660 -5.38 -7.00 -3.44
C ALA A 660 -6.26 -8.25 -3.27
N ILE A 661 -5.63 -9.39 -2.97
CA ILE A 661 -6.29 -10.68 -2.76
C ILE A 661 -5.82 -11.26 -1.43
N ALA A 662 -6.75 -11.57 -0.52
CA ALA A 662 -6.46 -12.13 0.79
C ALA A 662 -7.15 -13.47 1.02
N ALA A 663 -6.48 -14.41 1.68
CA ALA A 663 -7.06 -15.66 2.14
C ALA A 663 -6.79 -15.86 3.64
N TRP A 664 -7.86 -16.07 4.42
CA TRP A 664 -7.74 -16.23 5.87
C TRP A 664 -8.73 -17.26 6.43
N GLY A 665 -8.22 -18.40 6.89
CA GLY A 665 -9.00 -19.48 7.50
C GLY A 665 -9.25 -19.36 9.00
N TYR A 666 -10.16 -20.20 9.51
CA TYR A 666 -10.41 -20.38 10.93
C TYR A 666 -9.75 -21.67 11.44
N THR A 667 -9.35 -21.68 12.71
CA THR A 667 -8.84 -22.87 13.42
C THR A 667 -9.45 -22.91 14.81
N ASP A 668 -9.61 -24.10 15.40
CA ASP A 668 -9.86 -24.22 16.84
C ASP A 668 -8.51 -24.23 17.55
N ARG A 669 -8.01 -23.03 17.84
CA ARG A 669 -6.64 -22.82 18.35
C ARG A 669 -5.60 -23.46 17.42
N ILE A 670 -4.85 -24.44 17.91
CA ILE A 670 -3.87 -25.23 17.14
C ILE A 670 -4.53 -26.18 16.13
N ASP A 671 -5.78 -26.60 16.34
CA ASP A 671 -6.45 -27.61 15.52
C ASP A 671 -7.05 -27.00 14.25
N ALA A 672 -6.41 -27.25 13.12
CA ALA A 672 -6.91 -26.89 11.79
C ALA A 672 -7.61 -28.06 11.08
N THR A 673 -7.76 -29.21 11.73
CA THR A 673 -8.23 -30.45 11.09
C THR A 673 -9.71 -30.46 10.72
N GLY A 674 -10.50 -29.50 11.23
CA GLY A 674 -11.91 -29.27 10.86
C GLY A 674 -12.12 -28.74 9.43
N GLY A 675 -11.05 -28.24 8.78
CA GLY A 675 -11.10 -27.85 7.38
C GLY A 675 -11.71 -26.48 7.09
N ALA A 676 -11.96 -25.63 8.08
CA ALA A 676 -12.55 -24.30 7.93
C ALA A 676 -11.59 -23.24 7.32
N GLN A 677 -10.64 -23.67 6.49
CA GLN A 677 -9.62 -22.85 5.86
C GLN A 677 -9.78 -22.84 4.34
N PRO A 678 -9.40 -21.77 3.62
CA PRO A 678 -9.32 -21.80 2.17
C PRO A 678 -8.29 -22.84 1.73
N ARG A 679 -8.65 -23.70 0.78
CA ARG A 679 -7.78 -24.74 0.24
C ARG A 679 -8.02 -25.00 -1.23
N LEU A 680 -6.99 -25.49 -1.92
CA LEU A 680 -7.06 -25.88 -3.33
C LEU A 680 -7.42 -24.71 -4.25
N SER A 681 -7.03 -23.49 -3.86
CA SER A 681 -7.33 -22.27 -4.60
C SER A 681 -6.31 -22.05 -5.72
N THR A 682 -6.76 -21.50 -6.85
CA THR A 682 -5.92 -21.11 -7.98
C THR A 682 -6.00 -19.60 -8.19
N ILE A 683 -4.86 -18.93 -8.13
CA ILE A 683 -4.68 -17.49 -8.33
C ILE A 683 -3.80 -17.32 -9.58
N ALA A 684 -4.43 -17.12 -10.74
CA ALA A 684 -3.73 -17.26 -12.02
C ALA A 684 -3.84 -16.04 -12.94
N ASN A 685 -2.74 -15.65 -13.60
CA ASN A 685 -2.72 -14.60 -14.62
C ASN A 685 -3.30 -13.25 -14.16
N ASN A 686 -3.29 -12.93 -12.86
CA ASN A 686 -3.78 -11.65 -12.37
C ASN A 686 -2.71 -10.56 -12.57
N PHE A 687 -3.17 -9.35 -12.81
CA PHE A 687 -2.36 -8.16 -12.99
C PHE A 687 -2.63 -7.21 -11.81
N VAL A 688 -1.69 -7.12 -10.86
CA VAL A 688 -1.86 -6.30 -9.65
C VAL A 688 -0.76 -5.27 -9.58
N HIS A 689 -1.15 -4.00 -9.53
CA HIS A 689 -0.19 -2.90 -9.49
C HIS A 689 -0.75 -1.66 -8.81
N GLU A 690 0.13 -0.81 -8.29
CA GLU A 690 -0.24 0.37 -7.50
C GLU A 690 -1.20 0.01 -6.35
N MET A 691 -0.69 -0.68 -5.34
CA MET A 691 -1.50 -1.15 -4.20
C MET A 691 -0.98 -0.64 -2.86
N GLY A 692 -1.71 -0.89 -1.78
CA GLY A 692 -1.31 -0.48 -0.42
C GLY A 692 -1.19 1.04 -0.25
N LEU A 693 -2.11 1.80 -0.88
CA LEU A 693 -2.10 3.27 -0.80
C LEU A 693 -2.24 3.78 0.64
N TYR A 694 -3.00 3.06 1.47
CA TYR A 694 -3.26 3.42 2.87
C TYR A 694 -2.59 2.43 3.83
N GLU A 695 -2.96 1.16 3.79
CA GLU A 695 -2.36 0.14 4.65
C GLU A 695 -1.05 -0.37 4.03
N LYS A 696 0.08 0.00 4.65
CA LYS A 696 1.41 -0.31 4.11
C LYS A 696 1.87 -1.72 4.38
N GLN A 697 1.26 -2.40 5.36
CA GLN A 697 1.46 -3.83 5.58
C GLN A 697 0.44 -4.63 4.75
N SER A 698 0.63 -4.62 3.44
CA SER A 698 -0.30 -5.21 2.48
C SER A 698 0.44 -6.01 1.39
N SER A 699 -0.28 -6.91 0.73
CA SER A 699 0.26 -7.73 -0.37
C SER A 699 -0.70 -7.93 -1.53
N ALA A 700 -0.16 -8.23 -2.73
CA ALA A 700 -0.97 -8.60 -3.87
C ALA A 700 -1.67 -9.94 -3.61
N TRP A 701 -0.96 -10.87 -2.98
CA TRP A 701 -1.50 -12.07 -2.36
C TRP A 701 -1.09 -12.13 -0.88
N PHE A 702 -2.07 -12.08 0.01
CA PHE A 702 -1.92 -12.38 1.43
C PHE A 702 -2.53 -13.74 1.76
N GLN A 703 -1.83 -14.56 2.55
CA GLN A 703 -2.33 -15.85 3.01
C GLN A 703 -2.04 -16.08 4.50
N GLY A 704 -3.06 -16.40 5.29
CA GLY A 704 -2.92 -16.89 6.66
C GLY A 704 -3.90 -18.04 6.95
N LYS A 705 -3.50 -19.04 7.73
CA LYS A 705 -4.29 -20.25 8.03
C LYS A 705 -4.96 -20.80 6.76
N THR A 706 -4.17 -21.01 5.71
CA THR A 706 -4.61 -21.41 4.37
C THR A 706 -3.54 -22.31 3.76
N ALA A 707 -3.92 -23.25 2.88
CA ALA A 707 -2.99 -24.24 2.32
C ALA A 707 -3.39 -24.64 0.89
N GLN A 708 -2.50 -25.35 0.17
CA GLN A 708 -2.78 -25.88 -1.17
C GLN A 708 -3.18 -24.80 -2.18
N THR A 709 -2.57 -23.62 -2.12
CA THR A 709 -2.78 -22.54 -3.08
C THR A 709 -1.82 -22.68 -4.25
N THR A 710 -2.31 -22.52 -5.48
CA THR A 710 -1.48 -22.36 -6.69
C THR A 710 -1.52 -20.90 -7.14
N LEU A 711 -0.35 -20.27 -7.23
CA LEU A 711 -0.13 -18.91 -7.73
C LEU A 711 0.67 -19.01 -9.03
N SER A 712 0.03 -18.78 -10.18
CA SER A 712 0.70 -18.95 -11.47
C SER A 712 0.46 -17.88 -12.52
N GLY A 713 1.50 -17.51 -13.28
CA GLY A 713 1.36 -16.56 -14.39
C GLY A 713 1.03 -15.12 -13.98
N ASN A 714 1.11 -14.79 -12.68
CA ASN A 714 0.73 -13.46 -12.21
C ASN A 714 1.86 -12.45 -12.44
N ILE A 715 1.49 -11.19 -12.66
CA ILE A 715 2.43 -10.06 -12.71
C ILE A 715 2.02 -9.11 -11.60
N PHE A 716 2.84 -9.03 -10.54
CA PHE A 716 2.61 -8.16 -9.40
C PHE A 716 3.77 -7.16 -9.26
N PHE A 717 3.44 -5.88 -9.11
CA PHE A 717 4.46 -4.87 -8.89
C PHE A 717 3.91 -3.62 -8.19
N ASN A 718 4.80 -2.72 -7.79
CA ASN A 718 4.44 -1.45 -7.16
C ASN A 718 3.61 -1.63 -5.87
N GLY A 719 4.16 -2.41 -4.92
CA GLY A 719 3.61 -2.60 -3.58
C GLY A 719 4.50 -1.98 -2.49
N PRO A 720 3.91 -1.51 -1.36
CA PRO A 720 4.67 -0.88 -0.29
C PRO A 720 5.52 -1.87 0.51
N ARG A 721 5.13 -3.16 0.54
CA ARG A 721 5.81 -4.27 1.24
C ARG A 721 5.91 -5.51 0.34
N ALA A 722 5.71 -6.74 0.85
CA ALA A 722 5.69 -7.95 0.02
C ALA A 722 4.55 -7.91 -1.01
N LEU A 723 4.80 -8.56 -2.14
CA LEU A 723 3.78 -8.84 -3.14
C LEU A 723 3.08 -10.18 -2.84
N ILE A 724 3.81 -11.17 -2.32
CA ILE A 724 3.28 -12.46 -1.87
C ILE A 724 3.69 -12.67 -0.41
N ASN A 725 2.72 -12.85 0.48
CA ASN A 725 2.96 -13.12 1.88
C ASN A 725 2.31 -14.45 2.34
N PHE A 726 3.10 -15.30 2.99
CA PHE A 726 2.66 -16.45 3.75
C PHE A 726 2.80 -16.16 5.25
N ASN A 727 1.70 -15.79 5.89
CA ASN A 727 1.70 -15.33 7.29
C ASN A 727 1.90 -16.47 8.32
N ASP A 728 1.86 -17.73 7.86
CA ASP A 728 2.16 -18.96 8.60
C ASP A 728 2.44 -20.13 7.65
N GLY A 729 2.95 -21.25 8.18
CA GLY A 729 3.18 -22.50 7.45
C GLY A 729 2.02 -23.51 7.49
N MET A 730 0.78 -23.11 7.79
CA MET A 730 -0.32 -24.07 8.00
C MET A 730 -0.56 -24.95 6.77
N GLY A 731 -0.33 -26.26 6.91
CA GLY A 731 -0.64 -27.28 5.89
C GLY A 731 0.30 -27.33 4.69
N GLY A 732 0.82 -26.19 4.22
CA GLY A 732 1.74 -26.11 3.08
C GLY A 732 1.10 -26.58 1.76
N ALA A 733 1.86 -27.34 0.95
CA ALA A 733 1.46 -27.79 -0.39
C ALA A 733 1.06 -26.65 -1.34
N ASN A 734 1.59 -25.44 -1.13
CA ASN A 734 1.39 -24.33 -2.05
C ASN A 734 2.37 -24.45 -3.23
N VAL A 735 1.99 -23.87 -4.37
CA VAL A 735 2.82 -23.79 -5.59
C VAL A 735 2.83 -22.33 -6.04
N VAL A 736 4.01 -21.74 -6.17
CA VAL A 736 4.21 -20.38 -6.71
C VAL A 736 5.08 -20.51 -7.94
N GLU A 737 4.50 -20.42 -9.13
CA GLU A 737 5.21 -20.68 -10.38
C GLU A 737 4.93 -19.69 -11.51
N ASP A 738 5.92 -19.46 -12.38
CA ASP A 738 5.76 -18.63 -13.57
C ASP A 738 5.25 -17.19 -13.27
N ASN A 739 5.62 -16.58 -12.14
CA ASN A 739 5.21 -15.22 -11.80
C ASN A 739 6.34 -14.20 -12.08
N LEU A 740 5.95 -12.95 -12.37
CA LEU A 740 6.84 -11.79 -12.43
C LEU A 740 6.56 -10.85 -11.26
N LEU A 741 7.55 -10.67 -10.39
CA LEU A 741 7.44 -9.88 -9.16
C LEU A 741 8.57 -8.83 -9.09
N PHE A 742 8.24 -7.55 -9.01
CA PHE A 742 9.23 -6.47 -8.93
C PHE A 742 8.66 -5.21 -8.28
N ASN A 743 9.50 -4.25 -7.88
CA ASN A 743 9.08 -3.02 -7.21
C ASN A 743 8.21 -3.29 -5.97
N SER A 744 8.66 -4.22 -5.13
CA SER A 744 8.13 -4.45 -3.77
C SER A 744 8.87 -3.56 -2.77
N CYS A 745 8.39 -3.44 -1.53
CA CYS A 745 9.10 -2.72 -0.47
C CYS A 745 9.47 -1.27 -0.87
N ARG A 746 8.59 -0.60 -1.63
CA ARG A 746 8.85 0.76 -2.14
C ARG A 746 8.80 1.84 -1.07
N GLU A 747 8.07 1.54 0.00
CA GLU A 747 7.81 2.45 1.11
C GLU A 747 8.19 1.82 2.46
N SER A 748 8.65 0.56 2.46
CA SER A 748 9.06 -0.19 3.65
C SER A 748 10.40 -0.89 3.45
N SER A 749 10.93 -1.51 4.51
CA SER A 749 12.19 -2.27 4.49
C SER A 749 12.12 -3.52 5.34
N ASP A 750 13.15 -4.36 5.36
CA ASP A 750 13.21 -5.61 6.16
C ASP A 750 12.15 -6.60 5.69
N HIS A 751 12.20 -6.90 4.39
CA HIS A 751 11.29 -7.84 3.72
C HIS A 751 11.80 -8.26 2.33
N GLY A 752 11.03 -9.09 1.63
CA GLY A 752 11.21 -9.41 0.20
C GLY A 752 9.92 -9.34 -0.62
N PRO A 753 9.99 -9.41 -1.97
CA PRO A 753 8.82 -9.55 -2.85
C PRO A 753 7.95 -10.75 -2.48
N ILE A 754 8.58 -11.86 -2.09
CA ILE A 754 7.94 -13.01 -1.44
C ILE A 754 8.43 -13.05 -0.01
N ASN A 755 7.55 -13.27 0.95
CA ASN A 755 7.91 -13.44 2.36
C ASN A 755 7.10 -14.55 3.02
N SER A 756 7.69 -15.16 4.05
CA SER A 756 6.99 -16.11 4.91
C SER A 756 7.37 -15.98 6.39
N TRP A 757 6.44 -16.39 7.25
CA TRP A 757 6.66 -16.74 8.65
C TRP A 757 6.16 -18.14 8.95
N ASP A 758 6.69 -18.77 10.00
CA ASP A 758 6.10 -19.99 10.58
C ASP A 758 6.39 -20.12 12.08
N ARG A 759 6.06 -19.07 12.84
CA ARG A 759 6.35 -18.96 14.29
C ARG A 759 5.55 -19.92 15.19
N GLN A 760 4.53 -20.59 14.67
CA GLN A 760 3.71 -21.48 15.48
C GLN A 760 3.10 -22.62 14.67
N PRO A 761 2.95 -23.81 15.28
CA PRO A 761 2.45 -24.99 14.60
C PRO A 761 0.92 -25.03 14.50
N PHE A 762 0.43 -25.73 13.48
CA PHE A 762 -0.99 -26.05 13.32
C PHE A 762 -1.16 -27.53 12.99
N LEU A 763 -2.11 -28.19 13.67
CA LEU A 763 -2.47 -29.58 13.40
C LEU A 763 -3.35 -29.67 12.16
N THR A 764 -2.89 -30.41 11.16
CA THR A 764 -3.51 -30.45 9.83
C THR A 764 -3.40 -31.83 9.20
N ARG A 765 -4.29 -32.13 8.24
CA ARG A 765 -4.31 -33.37 7.45
C ARG A 765 -3.77 -33.19 6.03
N VAL A 766 -3.27 -32.01 5.67
CA VAL A 766 -2.91 -31.66 4.28
C VAL A 766 -1.78 -32.54 3.73
N ASN A 767 -0.76 -32.85 4.54
CA ASN A 767 0.44 -33.53 4.08
C ASN A 767 0.19 -35.00 3.70
N THR A 768 -0.25 -35.81 4.67
CA THR A 768 -0.36 -37.27 4.50
C THR A 768 -1.80 -37.79 4.57
N GLY A 769 -2.79 -36.92 4.80
CA GLY A 769 -4.16 -37.30 5.14
C GLY A 769 -4.39 -37.56 6.64
N GLU A 770 -3.32 -37.84 7.39
CA GLU A 770 -3.35 -37.99 8.85
C GLU A 770 -3.05 -36.66 9.57
N ALA A 771 -3.58 -36.49 10.78
CA ALA A 771 -3.35 -35.27 11.56
C ALA A 771 -1.89 -35.17 12.00
N SER A 772 -1.21 -34.10 11.60
CA SER A 772 0.22 -33.87 11.86
C SER A 772 0.53 -32.38 11.99
N LEU A 773 1.63 -32.04 12.67
CA LEU A 773 2.20 -30.69 12.73
C LEU A 773 3.24 -30.43 11.62
N VAL A 774 3.55 -31.45 10.82
CA VAL A 774 4.48 -31.38 9.69
C VAL A 774 3.70 -31.01 8.42
N PRO A 775 3.84 -29.77 7.90
CA PRO A 775 3.18 -29.38 6.66
C PRO A 775 3.77 -30.12 5.45
N ALA A 776 3.06 -30.09 4.33
CA ALA A 776 3.64 -30.48 3.05
C ALA A 776 4.55 -29.37 2.54
N TYR A 777 5.53 -29.73 1.70
CA TYR A 777 6.42 -28.75 1.07
C TYR A 777 5.64 -27.73 0.22
N THR A 778 5.96 -26.45 0.40
CA THR A 778 5.57 -25.39 -0.54
C THR A 778 6.66 -25.25 -1.61
N THR A 779 6.26 -25.21 -2.88
CA THR A 779 7.20 -25.05 -4.01
C THR A 779 7.17 -23.63 -4.55
N ILE A 780 8.33 -23.00 -4.65
CA ILE A 780 8.55 -21.69 -5.28
C ILE A 780 9.40 -21.93 -6.53
N GLY A 781 8.77 -22.03 -7.70
CA GLY A 781 9.34 -22.55 -8.94
C GLY A 781 9.33 -21.57 -10.10
N SER A 782 10.34 -21.49 -10.97
CA SER A 782 10.20 -20.82 -12.28
C SER A 782 9.72 -19.35 -12.26
N ASN A 783 10.01 -18.59 -11.20
CA ASN A 783 9.62 -17.18 -11.11
C ASN A 783 10.75 -16.26 -11.57
N PHE A 784 10.37 -15.09 -12.08
CA PHE A 784 11.27 -13.93 -12.23
C PHE A 784 10.96 -12.95 -11.11
N VAL A 785 11.87 -12.85 -10.14
CA VAL A 785 11.69 -11.98 -8.97
C VAL A 785 12.85 -10.99 -8.86
N VAL A 786 12.52 -9.73 -8.53
CA VAL A 786 13.48 -8.64 -8.37
C VAL A 786 13.33 -8.04 -6.97
N ALA A 787 14.38 -8.14 -6.17
CA ALA A 787 14.46 -7.54 -4.85
C ALA A 787 15.10 -6.15 -4.92
N ASN A 788 14.43 -5.22 -5.59
CA ASN A 788 14.80 -3.81 -5.60
C ASN A 788 14.09 -3.05 -4.46
N TYR A 789 14.46 -1.78 -4.29
CA TYR A 789 14.03 -0.92 -3.19
C TYR A 789 14.43 -1.41 -1.78
N GLY A 790 13.55 -1.32 -0.78
CA GLY A 790 13.80 -1.74 0.59
C GLY A 790 13.81 -3.26 0.82
N ALA A 791 13.80 -4.07 -0.24
CA ALA A 791 13.74 -5.54 -0.14
C ALA A 791 15.11 -6.19 0.24
N ASP A 792 15.67 -5.85 1.39
CA ASP A 792 16.93 -6.42 1.93
C ASP A 792 16.85 -7.87 2.40
N GLY A 793 15.65 -8.42 2.62
CA GLY A 793 15.45 -9.85 2.83
C GLY A 793 15.70 -10.69 1.57
N GLY A 794 15.90 -10.05 0.42
CA GLY A 794 16.10 -10.69 -0.88
C GLY A 794 14.80 -11.00 -1.61
N CYS A 795 14.88 -11.82 -2.66
CA CYS A 795 13.71 -12.15 -3.50
C CYS A 795 12.67 -13.01 -2.78
N PHE A 796 13.16 -13.94 -1.96
CA PHE A 796 12.32 -14.72 -1.05
C PHE A 796 12.87 -14.60 0.36
N ASP A 797 12.17 -13.80 1.14
CA ASP A 797 12.46 -13.49 2.52
C ASP A 797 11.78 -14.52 3.44
N THR A 798 12.46 -15.63 3.69
CA THR A 798 12.02 -16.64 4.65
C THR A 798 12.40 -16.19 6.06
N ASP A 799 11.45 -15.55 6.74
CA ASP A 799 11.66 -14.96 8.06
C ASP A 799 11.28 -15.94 9.18
N ASP A 800 11.29 -15.50 10.44
CA ASP A 800 11.11 -16.29 11.67
C ASP A 800 10.35 -17.63 11.51
N GLY A 801 11.08 -18.73 11.70
CA GLY A 801 10.54 -20.11 11.76
C GLY A 801 10.19 -20.73 10.42
N SER A 802 10.27 -19.98 9.31
CA SER A 802 9.91 -20.44 7.97
C SER A 802 10.55 -21.78 7.61
N SER A 803 9.71 -22.77 7.34
CA SER A 803 10.15 -24.15 7.10
C SER A 803 9.39 -24.83 5.96
N PHE A 804 9.96 -25.92 5.42
CA PHE A 804 9.36 -26.75 4.36
C PHE A 804 9.13 -26.06 3.01
N TYR A 805 10.16 -25.37 2.51
CA TYR A 805 10.14 -24.75 1.18
C TYR A 805 11.07 -25.46 0.20
N LEU A 806 10.58 -25.73 -1.01
CA LEU A 806 11.40 -26.09 -2.17
C LEU A 806 11.44 -24.87 -3.10
N VAL A 807 12.57 -24.18 -3.13
CA VAL A 807 12.81 -22.98 -3.92
C VAL A 807 13.64 -23.40 -5.12
N THR A 808 13.04 -23.51 -6.30
CA THR A 808 13.76 -24.08 -7.44
C THR A 808 13.55 -23.36 -8.77
N SER A 809 14.60 -23.35 -9.60
CA SER A 809 14.51 -22.89 -10.98
C SER A 809 14.00 -21.45 -11.15
N ASN A 810 14.25 -20.58 -10.16
CA ASN A 810 13.90 -19.17 -10.23
C ASN A 810 15.05 -18.32 -10.78
N PHE A 811 14.72 -17.22 -11.45
CA PHE A 811 15.65 -16.13 -11.72
C PHE A 811 15.43 -15.00 -10.71
N PHE A 812 16.40 -14.82 -9.82
CA PHE A 812 16.38 -13.83 -8.76
C PHE A 812 17.40 -12.73 -9.06
N VAL A 813 16.91 -11.50 -9.19
CA VAL A 813 17.74 -10.30 -9.34
C VAL A 813 17.81 -9.59 -8.00
N TYR A 814 19.03 -9.36 -7.51
CA TYR A 814 19.28 -8.86 -6.15
C TYR A 814 18.76 -9.76 -5.02
N GLY A 815 18.28 -10.95 -5.36
CA GLY A 815 17.92 -12.00 -4.40
C GLY A 815 19.04 -13.00 -4.18
N GLY A 816 18.99 -13.68 -3.04
CA GLY A 816 19.84 -14.81 -2.68
C GLY A 816 19.02 -15.76 -1.80
N HIS A 817 19.68 -16.72 -1.14
CA HIS A 817 19.01 -17.60 -0.20
C HIS A 817 19.14 -17.06 1.22
N LYS A 818 18.02 -16.55 1.74
CA LYS A 818 17.82 -16.27 3.16
C LYS A 818 17.55 -17.59 3.90
N SER A 819 18.16 -17.78 5.06
CA SER A 819 17.90 -18.93 5.94
C SER A 819 18.16 -18.64 7.42
N ASP A 820 18.45 -17.39 7.78
CA ASP A 820 18.51 -16.89 9.15
C ASP A 820 17.11 -16.83 9.80
N PHE A 821 17.07 -16.55 11.12
CA PHE A 821 15.85 -16.49 11.93
C PHE A 821 15.17 -17.82 12.27
N ASN A 822 15.98 -18.85 12.51
CA ASN A 822 15.53 -20.21 12.88
C ASN A 822 14.57 -20.80 11.80
N GLY A 823 14.02 -21.99 12.04
CA GLY A 823 13.34 -22.78 11.00
C GLY A 823 14.31 -23.65 10.19
N HIS A 824 13.76 -24.46 9.29
CA HIS A 824 14.47 -25.62 8.74
C HIS A 824 13.86 -26.14 7.41
N ASN A 825 14.41 -27.18 6.80
CA ASN A 825 13.87 -27.83 5.58
C ASN A 825 13.69 -26.95 4.33
N LYS A 826 14.33 -25.78 4.22
CA LYS A 826 14.30 -25.02 2.97
C LYS A 826 15.36 -25.60 2.02
N ARG A 827 14.98 -25.76 0.75
CA ARG A 827 15.80 -26.40 -0.30
C ARG A 827 15.87 -25.48 -1.50
N SER A 828 17.00 -24.83 -1.69
CA SER A 828 17.29 -24.01 -2.86
C SER A 828 18.03 -24.81 -3.91
N GLU A 829 17.41 -24.98 -5.09
CA GLU A 829 17.96 -25.82 -6.16
C GLU A 829 17.79 -25.21 -7.55
N HIS A 830 18.81 -25.21 -8.40
CA HIS A 830 18.71 -24.74 -9.79
C HIS A 830 18.32 -23.26 -9.96
N ASN A 831 18.37 -22.44 -8.89
CA ASN A 831 18.10 -21.01 -8.98
C ASN A 831 19.30 -20.27 -9.57
N ILE A 832 19.03 -19.19 -10.31
CA ILE A 832 20.03 -18.21 -10.73
C ILE A 832 19.86 -16.97 -9.85
N ASN A 833 20.86 -16.70 -9.02
CA ASN A 833 20.93 -15.53 -8.13
C ASN A 833 21.89 -14.51 -8.72
N ALA A 834 21.35 -13.51 -9.41
CA ALA A 834 22.12 -12.43 -10.02
C ALA A 834 22.33 -11.29 -9.02
N TYR A 835 23.59 -11.06 -8.64
CA TYR A 835 24.04 -9.98 -7.76
C TYR A 835 23.30 -9.95 -6.41
N PRO A 836 23.24 -11.08 -5.66
CA PRO A 836 22.40 -11.22 -4.48
C PRO A 836 22.70 -10.15 -3.40
N GLN A 837 21.67 -9.67 -2.70
CA GLN A 837 21.76 -8.64 -1.65
C GLN A 837 21.10 -9.01 -0.31
N VAL A 838 21.02 -10.30 0.03
CA VAL A 838 20.38 -10.77 1.28
C VAL A 838 21.21 -10.33 2.50
N TYR A 839 20.73 -9.29 3.20
CA TYR A 839 21.47 -8.58 4.25
C TYR A 839 22.93 -8.27 3.87
N GLY A 840 23.13 -7.86 2.61
CA GLY A 840 24.44 -7.57 1.99
C GLY A 840 24.82 -8.51 0.85
N PRO A 841 25.97 -8.29 0.19
CA PRO A 841 26.34 -8.94 -1.06
C PRO A 841 26.82 -10.39 -0.86
N ARG A 842 25.89 -11.32 -0.65
CA ARG A 842 26.17 -12.74 -0.41
C ARG A 842 25.11 -13.66 -1.02
N CYS A 843 25.52 -14.83 -1.49
CA CYS A 843 24.60 -15.81 -2.09
C CYS A 843 23.73 -16.51 -1.06
N LEU A 844 24.36 -16.85 0.07
CA LEU A 844 23.79 -17.71 1.09
C LEU A 844 24.16 -17.19 2.48
N SER A 845 23.13 -16.95 3.30
CA SER A 845 23.28 -16.69 4.73
C SER A 845 22.53 -17.77 5.49
N VAL A 846 23.25 -18.57 6.29
CA VAL A 846 22.67 -19.66 7.08
C VAL A 846 23.05 -19.46 8.54
N PRO A 847 22.12 -19.65 9.50
CA PRO A 847 22.47 -19.71 10.90
C PRO A 847 23.34 -20.93 11.15
N LEU A 848 24.01 -20.99 12.30
CA LEU A 848 24.68 -22.21 12.73
C LEU A 848 23.64 -23.36 12.75
N PRO A 849 23.81 -24.43 11.95
CA PRO A 849 22.85 -25.53 11.96
C PRO A 849 22.86 -26.20 13.34
N ASP A 850 21.68 -26.36 13.96
CA ASP A 850 21.56 -27.03 15.25
C ASP A 850 22.03 -28.49 15.10
N PRO A 851 23.13 -28.91 15.75
CA PRO A 851 23.63 -30.29 15.66
C PRO A 851 22.64 -31.32 16.23
N LYS A 852 21.59 -30.89 16.92
CA LYS A 852 20.50 -31.76 17.42
C LYS A 852 19.41 -32.01 16.39
N LEU A 853 19.32 -31.21 15.32
CA LEU A 853 18.41 -31.47 14.21
C LEU A 853 18.96 -32.63 13.37
N GLY A 854 18.16 -33.68 13.16
CA GLY A 854 18.55 -34.76 12.25
C GLY A 854 18.68 -34.27 10.81
N ARG A 855 19.54 -34.91 10.00
CA ARG A 855 19.81 -34.54 8.59
C ARG A 855 18.56 -34.47 7.67
N GLN A 856 17.48 -35.15 8.04
CA GLN A 856 16.19 -35.05 7.35
C GLN A 856 15.54 -33.66 7.47
N TRP A 857 15.94 -32.86 8.46
CA TRP A 857 15.43 -31.52 8.70
C TRP A 857 16.33 -30.39 8.16
N SER A 858 17.45 -30.75 7.55
CA SER A 858 18.45 -29.79 7.12
C SER A 858 17.96 -28.75 6.13
N GLU A 859 18.62 -27.59 6.15
CA GLU A 859 18.64 -26.63 5.05
C GLU A 859 19.47 -27.15 3.87
N GLY A 860 19.19 -26.67 2.65
CA GLY A 860 19.94 -27.06 1.46
C GLY A 860 20.07 -25.97 0.40
N TYR A 861 21.25 -25.89 -0.21
CA TYR A 861 21.57 -25.02 -1.33
C TYR A 861 22.48 -25.76 -2.32
N SER A 862 21.92 -26.23 -3.44
CA SER A 862 22.65 -27.05 -4.40
C SER A 862 22.28 -26.75 -5.84
N ASN A 863 23.15 -27.08 -6.79
CA ASN A 863 22.92 -26.86 -8.22
C ASN A 863 22.53 -25.42 -8.60
N CYS A 864 22.80 -24.44 -7.73
CA CYS A 864 22.43 -23.05 -7.95
C CYS A 864 23.56 -22.33 -8.69
N THR A 865 23.19 -21.31 -9.46
CA THR A 865 24.13 -20.34 -10.02
C THR A 865 24.08 -19.07 -9.18
N CYS A 866 25.22 -18.59 -8.71
CA CYS A 866 25.32 -17.31 -8.01
C CYS A 866 26.33 -16.40 -8.69
N ILE A 867 25.97 -15.13 -8.89
CA ILE A 867 26.83 -14.11 -9.50
C ILE A 867 27.07 -12.99 -8.48
N LEU A 868 28.30 -12.85 -7.97
CA LEU A 868 28.69 -11.80 -7.03
C LEU A 868 29.25 -10.58 -7.77
N ALA A 869 29.03 -9.39 -7.19
CA ALA A 869 29.52 -8.11 -7.74
C ALA A 869 30.95 -7.77 -7.30
N ASP A 870 31.40 -8.28 -6.14
CA ASP A 870 32.63 -7.84 -5.49
C ASP A 870 33.79 -8.84 -5.66
N GLU A 871 35.00 -8.31 -5.86
CA GLU A 871 36.24 -9.10 -5.83
C GLU A 871 36.44 -9.77 -4.46
N GLY A 872 36.55 -11.11 -4.45
CA GLY A 872 36.67 -11.86 -3.20
C GLY A 872 35.42 -11.84 -2.32
N GLY A 873 34.25 -11.52 -2.89
CA GLY A 873 32.96 -11.44 -2.21
C GLY A 873 32.61 -12.70 -1.41
N VAL A 874 31.70 -12.54 -0.45
CA VAL A 874 31.26 -13.62 0.44
C VAL A 874 30.24 -14.48 -0.29
N TYR A 875 30.63 -15.70 -0.67
CA TYR A 875 29.71 -16.65 -1.27
C TYR A 875 28.75 -17.23 -0.22
N LEU A 876 29.30 -17.66 0.91
CA LEU A 876 28.59 -18.32 2.00
C LEU A 876 28.97 -17.68 3.32
N ASN A 877 27.96 -17.31 4.10
CA ASN A 877 28.10 -16.90 5.49
C ASN A 877 27.37 -17.87 6.41
N ILE A 878 28.10 -18.41 7.39
CA ILE A 878 27.56 -19.20 8.49
C ILE A 878 28.00 -18.51 9.79
N ASP A 879 27.05 -18.21 10.67
CA ASP A 879 27.28 -17.33 11.84
C ASP A 879 28.42 -17.78 12.77
N ASN A 880 28.57 -19.09 13.01
CA ASN A 880 29.72 -19.69 13.70
C ASN A 880 29.86 -21.17 13.31
N CYS A 881 31.08 -21.73 13.27
CA CYS A 881 31.35 -23.17 13.06
C CYS A 881 32.12 -23.82 14.22
N ASP A 882 32.30 -23.14 15.34
CA ASP A 882 33.05 -23.68 16.48
C ASP A 882 32.45 -25.01 16.96
N GLY A 883 33.25 -26.08 16.93
CA GLY A 883 32.84 -27.41 17.35
C GLY A 883 32.04 -28.22 16.33
N VAL A 884 31.86 -27.71 15.10
CA VAL A 884 31.12 -28.39 14.02
C VAL A 884 32.07 -29.12 13.06
N THR A 885 31.77 -30.38 12.76
CA THR A 885 32.41 -31.21 11.72
C THR A 885 31.46 -31.46 10.54
N PRO A 886 31.94 -31.98 9.40
CA PRO A 886 31.07 -32.37 8.27
C PRO A 886 29.95 -33.35 8.63
N ASP A 887 30.16 -34.15 9.67
CA ASP A 887 29.16 -35.10 10.17
C ASP A 887 28.10 -34.43 11.06
N THR A 888 28.41 -33.26 11.63
CA THR A 888 27.50 -32.51 12.51
C THR A 888 26.87 -31.29 11.85
N ILE A 889 27.43 -30.79 10.74
CA ILE A 889 26.75 -29.78 9.92
C ILE A 889 25.59 -30.46 9.23
N THR A 890 24.38 -29.99 9.46
CA THR A 890 23.20 -30.57 8.81
C THR A 890 23.02 -29.99 7.41
N LEU A 891 23.62 -28.84 7.09
CA LEU A 891 23.50 -28.14 5.81
C LEU A 891 23.90 -28.98 4.58
N ILE A 892 23.02 -29.03 3.57
CA ILE A 892 23.27 -29.73 2.29
C ILE A 892 23.78 -28.71 1.27
N LEU A 893 25.07 -28.77 0.93
CA LEU A 893 25.71 -27.93 -0.09
C LEU A 893 26.38 -28.79 -1.17
N GLY A 894 26.26 -28.37 -2.42
CA GLY A 894 27.06 -28.95 -3.49
C GLY A 894 26.64 -28.53 -4.90
N ASP A 895 27.52 -28.81 -5.85
CA ASP A 895 27.31 -28.65 -7.29
C ASP A 895 26.89 -27.22 -7.71
N ASN A 896 27.26 -26.20 -6.94
CA ASN A 896 26.95 -24.81 -7.23
C ASN A 896 27.94 -24.20 -8.25
N LYS A 897 27.49 -23.22 -9.02
CA LYS A 897 28.34 -22.43 -9.93
C LYS A 897 28.40 -21.00 -9.42
N VAL A 898 29.56 -20.57 -8.96
CA VAL A 898 29.77 -19.23 -8.40
C VAL A 898 30.60 -18.40 -9.35
N TYR A 899 30.10 -17.24 -9.76
CA TYR A 899 30.80 -16.29 -10.61
C TYR A 899 31.18 -15.08 -9.76
N ALA A 900 32.45 -14.71 -9.78
CA ALA A 900 32.94 -13.53 -9.07
C ALA A 900 34.05 -12.83 -9.87
N PRO A 901 34.22 -11.51 -9.71
CA PRO A 901 35.38 -10.81 -10.22
C PRO A 901 36.66 -11.52 -9.77
N ASN A 902 37.64 -11.68 -10.69
CA ASN A 902 38.90 -12.42 -10.53
C ASN A 902 38.80 -13.93 -10.21
N GLY A 903 37.59 -14.52 -10.16
CA GLY A 903 37.38 -15.95 -9.95
C GLY A 903 37.72 -16.44 -8.53
N LYS A 904 37.56 -15.57 -7.52
CA LYS A 904 37.78 -15.91 -6.11
C LYS A 904 36.59 -15.48 -5.26
N VAL A 905 36.30 -16.29 -4.25
CA VAL A 905 35.26 -16.04 -3.25
C VAL A 905 35.75 -16.41 -1.86
N THR A 906 35.09 -15.84 -0.86
CA THR A 906 35.33 -16.13 0.55
C THR A 906 34.14 -16.87 1.14
N ILE A 907 34.41 -17.80 2.05
CA ILE A 907 33.44 -18.46 2.91
C ILE A 907 33.70 -18.00 4.34
N GLN A 908 32.67 -17.48 5.00
CA GLN A 908 32.73 -17.01 6.39
C GLN A 908 32.14 -18.07 7.30
N CYS A 909 32.94 -18.59 8.23
CA CYS A 909 32.43 -19.37 9.36
C CYS A 909 33.35 -19.31 10.58
N GLY A 910 33.15 -18.31 11.45
CA GLY A 910 34.06 -17.95 12.56
C GLY A 910 35.43 -17.42 12.13
N LYS A 911 35.92 -17.83 10.96
CA LYS A 911 37.05 -17.30 10.21
C LYS A 911 36.78 -17.42 8.70
N SER A 912 37.65 -16.82 7.89
CA SER A 912 37.57 -16.90 6.43
C SER A 912 38.23 -18.18 5.89
N TYR A 913 37.58 -18.79 4.90
CA TYR A 913 38.10 -19.91 4.11
C TYR A 913 38.02 -19.59 2.62
N THR A 914 38.95 -20.14 1.84
CA THR A 914 38.79 -20.32 0.40
C THR A 914 37.85 -21.49 0.11
N LEU A 915 37.25 -21.53 -1.09
CA LEU A 915 36.43 -22.68 -1.50
C LEU A 915 37.23 -23.99 -1.47
N SER A 916 38.50 -23.98 -1.90
CA SER A 916 39.35 -25.18 -1.88
C SER A 916 39.60 -25.71 -0.48
N GLU A 917 39.79 -24.83 0.50
CA GLU A 917 39.96 -25.23 1.91
C GLU A 917 38.65 -25.79 2.47
N TRP A 918 37.52 -25.18 2.14
CA TRP A 918 36.19 -25.64 2.54
C TRP A 918 35.85 -27.03 1.98
N GLN A 919 36.18 -27.26 0.70
CA GLN A 919 36.01 -28.55 0.04
C GLN A 919 36.97 -29.62 0.56
N ALA A 920 38.23 -29.26 0.85
CA ALA A 920 39.18 -30.18 1.47
C ALA A 920 38.74 -30.62 2.88
N ALA A 921 37.96 -29.78 3.58
CA ALA A 921 37.35 -30.12 4.85
C ALA A 921 36.09 -31.01 4.72
N GLY A 922 35.64 -31.35 3.50
CA GLY A 922 34.52 -32.26 3.25
C GLY A 922 33.18 -31.60 2.98
N TYR A 923 33.13 -30.27 2.84
CA TYR A 923 31.90 -29.50 2.59
C TYR A 923 31.77 -29.10 1.11
N ASP A 924 30.54 -28.78 0.67
CA ASP A 924 30.25 -28.13 -0.62
C ASP A 924 30.90 -28.79 -1.85
N ALA A 925 30.78 -30.13 -1.92
CA ALA A 925 31.38 -30.93 -2.97
C ALA A 925 30.82 -30.55 -4.36
N GLY A 926 31.70 -30.55 -5.37
CA GLY A 926 31.30 -30.28 -6.76
C GLY A 926 31.10 -28.80 -7.12
N THR A 927 31.03 -27.90 -6.13
CA THR A 927 30.92 -26.45 -6.37
C THR A 927 32.16 -25.90 -7.07
N THR A 928 31.95 -25.00 -8.03
CA THR A 928 33.01 -24.40 -8.86
C THR A 928 32.94 -22.87 -8.86
N VAL A 929 34.10 -22.22 -8.95
CA VAL A 929 34.21 -20.75 -9.04
C VAL A 929 34.76 -20.36 -10.41
N HIS A 930 34.11 -19.39 -11.05
CA HIS A 930 34.41 -18.87 -12.37
C HIS A 930 34.65 -17.36 -12.30
N THR A 931 35.33 -16.81 -13.32
CA THR A 931 35.42 -15.35 -13.50
C THR A 931 34.05 -14.74 -13.78
N ALA A 932 33.85 -13.46 -13.48
CA ALA A 932 32.59 -12.75 -13.66
C ALA A 932 31.89 -13.03 -15.01
N ALA A 933 30.59 -13.27 -14.95
CA ALA A 933 29.71 -13.42 -16.11
C ALA A 933 29.32 -12.04 -16.66
N THR A 934 29.11 -11.94 -17.98
CA THR A 934 28.57 -10.71 -18.57
C THR A 934 27.06 -10.62 -18.38
N SER A 935 26.49 -9.41 -18.42
CA SER A 935 25.03 -9.21 -18.44
C SER A 935 24.33 -10.13 -19.47
N LYS A 936 24.89 -10.24 -20.68
CA LYS A 936 24.35 -11.08 -21.75
C LYS A 936 24.30 -12.56 -21.39
N ASP A 937 25.32 -13.08 -20.72
CA ASP A 937 25.34 -14.47 -20.27
C ASP A 937 24.26 -14.72 -19.22
N ILE A 938 24.14 -13.82 -18.25
CA ILE A 938 23.15 -13.91 -17.17
C ILE A 938 21.73 -13.92 -17.75
N ILE A 939 21.42 -13.00 -18.67
CA ILE A 939 20.09 -12.95 -19.32
C ILE A 939 19.86 -14.16 -20.23
N ALA A 940 20.88 -14.68 -20.92
CA ALA A 940 20.75 -15.91 -21.70
C ALA A 940 20.43 -17.12 -20.82
N TRP A 941 21.01 -17.21 -19.62
CA TRP A 941 20.67 -18.26 -18.66
C TRP A 941 19.25 -18.09 -18.11
N ALA A 942 18.84 -16.86 -17.78
CA ALA A 942 17.47 -16.58 -17.36
C ALA A 942 16.43 -16.97 -18.44
N HIS A 943 16.70 -16.63 -19.70
CA HIS A 943 15.89 -17.04 -20.85
C HIS A 943 15.86 -18.56 -21.00
N ALA A 944 17.00 -19.25 -20.85
CA ALA A 944 17.04 -20.72 -20.94
C ALA A 944 16.26 -21.39 -19.80
N LEU A 945 16.31 -20.81 -18.60
CA LEU A 945 15.62 -21.30 -17.41
C LEU A 945 14.10 -21.11 -17.50
N LEU A 946 13.66 -19.92 -17.92
CA LEU A 946 12.25 -19.51 -17.87
C LEU A 946 11.53 -19.57 -19.24
N GLY A 947 12.24 -19.69 -20.35
CA GLY A 947 11.70 -19.89 -21.70
C GLY A 947 10.84 -18.74 -22.24
N PHE A 948 11.41 -17.55 -22.45
CA PHE A 948 10.71 -16.33 -22.94
C PHE A 948 11.39 -15.61 -24.09
#